data_AF-A0A1F7BGT2-F1
#
_entry.id   AF-A0A1F7BGT2-F1
#
_cell.length_a   1.000
_cell.length_b   1.000
_cell.length_c   1.000
_cell.angle_alpha   90.00
_cell.angle_beta   90.00
_cell.angle_gamma   90.00
#
_symmetry.space_group_name_H-M   'P 1'
#
loop_
_entity.id
_entity.type
_entity.pdbx_description
1 polymer ?
#
loop_
_entity_poly.entity_id
_entity_poly.type
_entity_poly.pdbx_seq_one_letter_code
_entity_poly.pdbx_strand_id
1 'polypeptide(L)'
;MGIDKFNALCRNAVQRCTEDWRRIVERTGRWVDMDWDYRTMDPDYMESMWWAFQKLHEKGLIYEGHKPMHVCPRCVTPLSNFEVGQGYKDVTDTAVTVKFHLKETKGNKATKETKDTKNIFLLAWTTTPWTLPGNLFLAVNPEVEYVKFMQKDDEKTTFIASRNYLEKVLEPTDGRTIDEKKYLRDGASFKGKELRGLTYEPLFPYFKKQYSKKAFRIVEGDFVTTDDGTGIVHIAPGFGEDDYAIGKREKVDVLQHVTMDGKFIDDVTDFAGMDVKPKNDPSKTDRAITEWLEKNGKLSAQEKFRHTYPHCWRCDSPLLNYATSSWFVAVEKLKEKMLENNAKTQWVPAHVRDGRYGNWLKGARDWAISRNRYWGTPLPIWRNAKDIEVIGSRDDLMRHHQIRFTKITALRHGESEGNLIPIYQGHTPGTDLTERGRAQAEATALSLKDQNVSAIYASPLARTKQTAEAIAKLSGAPLIIDERLREVEFGEYEGKHIDFTDLTFIKERRAKKIEEQKPESIFHFPGMETWDSVQKRVKDFLQDILPRHRSDHIVIVSHADPIQNIRHFFTHEDPIKIGHQPYPTYATPSIFYWDHDRGEQMDLHKEYIDDIAWTGSENTKESVHLTLVRHGETDWNKEGKTQGHEDIPLNATGRKEAEALAEELHNVRFDGIVTSDLSRAKETADILSKKLKIPILEVTELLRERKFGEWEGKSKEDLLAKHSLSSTNVSFHHHTPKHGESLSAFLKRLQQVCDHVLKNYAGKHILLVAHSGTLQGLSALTENLSYAECMQGRIKTGSALSLTINPLLRRIPEVLDCWFESGSMPFAQQHFPFEFEHRSRLEPIGFPADFIGEAVEQSRTWFYTLMVLSTALFDETPFKNVVVNGIVLAEDGKKMSKRLKNYPDPMGVVEKYGADALRFALMYSPVVRGEDIRFCEKLVEEAVRNVLLPLWNSYSFFVTYANACAFQHTTDRRASRHPLDLWIQCEIQDLINRMTQQLDAYDLSATCTELFETIDALTNWYIRLSRKRFAGKEGNEEDREEALQTLYDVLLTLSQLLAPFCPFMTEAIYLNLVSTPHGSVHLTDWPLPRALSTGEKLLLDKTRTMRTIVSLGLSIRGEKVLKLRQPLHKATVALPPALAEHCAFSKDDIDLMRMELNVKELAFTDHPE
;
A
#
# COMPACT_ATOMS: atom_id res chain seq x y z
N MET A 1 8.53 15.35 -19.07
CA MET A 1 7.74 15.75 -17.88
C MET A 1 8.60 15.78 -16.61
N GLY A 2 9.59 14.90 -16.41
CA GLY A 2 10.37 14.85 -15.16
C GLY A 2 9.67 13.99 -14.09
N ILE A 3 10.43 13.37 -13.18
CA ILE A 3 9.88 12.49 -12.13
C ILE A 3 9.10 13.31 -11.10
N ASP A 4 9.69 14.43 -10.65
CA ASP A 4 9.09 15.43 -9.77
C ASP A 4 7.68 15.86 -10.21
N LYS A 5 7.53 16.28 -11.47
CA LYS A 5 6.22 16.75 -12.00
C LYS A 5 5.24 15.60 -12.19
N PHE A 6 5.72 14.41 -12.54
CA PHE A 6 4.85 13.23 -12.65
C PHE A 6 4.32 12.81 -11.27
N ASN A 7 5.18 12.74 -10.27
CA ASN A 7 4.81 12.35 -8.90
C ASN A 7 3.89 13.39 -8.25
N ALA A 8 4.10 14.69 -8.50
CA ALA A 8 3.16 15.73 -8.10
C ALA A 8 1.75 15.54 -8.70
N LEU A 9 1.65 15.14 -9.98
CA LEU A 9 0.37 14.81 -10.61
C LEU A 9 -0.29 13.56 -9.99
N CYS A 10 0.51 12.55 -9.63
CA CYS A 10 0.02 11.37 -8.91
C CYS A 10 -0.57 11.76 -7.55
N ARG A 11 0.15 12.56 -6.75
CA ARG A 11 -0.31 13.06 -5.44
C ARG A 11 -1.63 13.83 -5.54
N ASN A 12 -1.73 14.75 -6.51
CA ASN A 12 -2.97 15.50 -6.77
C ASN A 12 -4.13 14.60 -7.22
N ALA A 13 -3.85 13.52 -7.96
CA ALA A 13 -4.88 12.58 -8.37
C ALA A 13 -5.44 11.76 -7.20
N VAL A 14 -4.61 11.43 -6.20
CA VAL A 14 -5.05 10.75 -4.97
C VAL A 14 -5.98 11.65 -4.17
N GLN A 15 -5.60 12.91 -3.93
CA GLN A 15 -6.39 13.86 -3.13
C GLN A 15 -7.81 14.06 -3.67
N ARG A 16 -7.97 14.20 -5.00
CA ARG A 16 -9.29 14.33 -5.63
C ARG A 16 -10.21 13.13 -5.36
N CYS A 17 -9.65 11.92 -5.28
CA CYS A 17 -10.45 10.74 -4.98
C CYS A 17 -10.95 10.75 -3.52
N THR A 18 -10.16 11.29 -2.58
CA THR A 18 -10.49 11.27 -1.15
C THR A 18 -11.74 12.09 -0.82
N GLU A 19 -11.91 13.26 -1.45
CA GLU A 19 -13.10 14.12 -1.26
C GLU A 19 -14.39 13.42 -1.72
N ASP A 20 -14.37 12.82 -2.91
CA ASP A 20 -15.50 12.04 -3.43
C ASP A 20 -15.86 10.88 -2.50
N TRP A 21 -14.85 10.19 -1.99
CA TRP A 21 -15.03 9.06 -1.06
C TRP A 21 -15.59 9.51 0.29
N ARG A 22 -15.17 10.65 0.83
CA ARG A 22 -15.72 11.17 2.09
C ARG A 22 -17.23 11.34 2.02
N ARG A 23 -17.72 11.99 0.95
CA ARG A 23 -19.16 12.17 0.72
C ARG A 23 -19.91 10.83 0.67
N ILE A 24 -19.33 9.83 0.01
CA ILE A 24 -19.95 8.49 -0.11
C ILE A 24 -19.96 7.76 1.24
N VAL A 25 -18.83 7.76 1.96
CA VAL A 25 -18.67 7.09 3.26
C VAL A 25 -19.64 7.67 4.30
N GLU A 26 -19.70 9.00 4.41
CA GLU A 26 -20.62 9.68 5.33
C GLU A 26 -22.09 9.40 4.94
N ARG A 27 -22.42 9.52 3.65
CA ARG A 27 -23.81 9.33 3.19
C ARG A 27 -24.29 7.89 3.31
N THR A 28 -23.38 6.92 3.28
CA THR A 28 -23.69 5.49 3.48
C THR A 28 -23.70 5.09 4.97
N GLY A 29 -23.39 6.01 5.90
CA GLY A 29 -23.42 5.75 7.33
C GLY A 29 -22.29 4.82 7.79
N ARG A 30 -21.11 4.88 7.15
CA ARG A 30 -19.91 4.19 7.64
C ARG A 30 -19.14 5.13 8.55
N TRP A 31 -19.10 4.81 9.83
CA TRP A 31 -18.31 5.55 10.82
C TRP A 31 -16.87 5.06 10.80
N VAL A 32 -16.00 5.86 10.21
CA VAL A 32 -14.56 5.66 10.14
C VAL A 32 -13.89 7.02 10.17
N ASP A 33 -12.75 7.13 10.83
CA ASP A 33 -12.01 8.39 10.88
C ASP A 33 -11.34 8.65 9.51
N MET A 34 -11.81 9.70 8.83
CA MET A 34 -11.22 10.19 7.57
C MET A 34 -10.40 11.47 7.77
N ASP A 35 -10.38 12.01 8.99
CA ASP A 35 -9.58 13.17 9.39
C ASP A 35 -8.27 12.74 10.05
N TRP A 36 -8.20 11.54 10.62
CA TRP A 36 -6.99 10.88 11.10
C TRP A 36 -6.72 9.60 10.28
N ASP A 37 -6.80 9.72 8.96
CA ASP A 37 -6.46 8.63 8.05
C ASP A 37 -4.94 8.39 7.98
N TYR A 38 -4.56 7.19 7.54
CA TYR A 38 -3.18 6.89 7.16
C TYR A 38 -3.07 6.86 5.63
N ARG A 39 -1.92 7.27 5.09
CA ARG A 39 -1.65 7.20 3.64
C ARG A 39 -0.30 6.55 3.41
N THR A 40 -0.22 5.63 2.45
CA THR A 40 1.03 4.91 2.17
C THR A 40 2.14 5.80 1.62
N MET A 41 1.79 7.01 1.17
CA MET A 41 2.70 8.05 0.70
C MET A 41 3.18 9.00 1.82
N ASP A 42 2.71 8.84 3.06
CA ASP A 42 3.20 9.67 4.16
C ASP A 42 4.61 9.20 4.58
N PRO A 43 5.57 10.11 4.81
CA PRO A 43 6.96 9.73 5.13
C PRO A 43 7.10 8.76 6.29
N ASP A 44 6.25 8.87 7.31
CA ASP A 44 6.25 8.01 8.48
C ASP A 44 5.84 6.56 8.12
N TYR A 45 4.82 6.41 7.26
CA TYR A 45 4.41 5.10 6.74
C TYR A 45 5.53 4.48 5.87
N MET A 46 6.18 5.31 5.04
CA MET A 46 7.32 4.90 4.20
C MET A 46 8.53 4.46 5.01
N GLU A 47 8.82 5.15 6.11
CA GLU A 47 9.91 4.80 7.02
C GLU A 47 9.66 3.45 7.70
N SER A 48 8.43 3.17 8.14
CA SER A 48 8.05 1.85 8.65
C SER A 48 8.22 0.75 7.62
N MET A 49 7.99 1.02 6.33
CA MET A 49 8.24 0.06 5.26
C MET A 49 9.74 -0.18 5.04
N TRP A 50 10.56 0.86 5.17
CA TRP A 50 12.02 0.72 5.11
C TRP A 50 12.56 -0.10 6.27
N TRP A 51 12.04 0.13 7.48
CA TRP A 51 12.31 -0.72 8.64
C TRP A 51 11.96 -2.18 8.35
N ALA A 52 10.73 -2.44 7.86
CA ALA A 52 10.29 -3.79 7.53
C ALA A 52 11.22 -4.44 6.49
N PHE A 53 11.57 -3.71 5.42
CA PHE A 53 12.50 -4.17 4.40
C PHE A 53 13.87 -4.51 4.98
N GLN A 54 14.45 -3.64 5.80
CA GLN A 54 15.73 -3.85 6.47
C GLN A 54 15.68 -5.09 7.37
N LYS A 55 14.61 -5.27 8.16
CA LYS A 55 14.44 -6.46 9.02
C LYS A 55 14.30 -7.75 8.23
N LEU A 56 13.62 -7.74 7.09
CA LEU A 56 13.57 -8.89 6.20
C LEU A 56 14.95 -9.18 5.59
N HIS A 57 15.72 -8.15 5.25
CA HIS A 57 17.09 -8.30 4.75
C HIS A 57 18.04 -8.88 5.80
N GLU A 58 18.02 -8.36 7.03
CA GLU A 58 18.77 -8.90 8.19
C GLU A 58 18.44 -10.38 8.44
N LYS A 59 17.17 -10.78 8.26
CA LYS A 59 16.71 -12.18 8.39
C LYS A 59 17.08 -13.07 7.19
N GLY A 60 17.77 -12.55 6.16
CA GLY A 60 18.11 -13.30 4.95
C GLY A 60 16.89 -13.71 4.10
N LEU A 61 15.81 -12.93 4.19
CA LEU A 61 14.57 -13.10 3.43
C LEU A 61 14.50 -12.20 2.21
N ILE A 62 15.37 -11.19 2.09
CA ILE A 62 15.47 -10.34 0.89
C ILE A 62 16.68 -10.76 0.06
N TYR A 63 16.50 -10.90 -1.26
CA TYR A 63 17.61 -11.15 -2.19
C TYR A 63 17.30 -10.65 -3.62
N GLU A 64 18.35 -10.34 -4.38
CA GLU A 64 18.26 -10.04 -5.82
C GLU A 64 18.39 -11.34 -6.62
N GLY A 65 17.48 -11.56 -7.57
CA GLY A 65 17.48 -12.75 -8.42
C GLY A 65 17.22 -12.42 -9.88
N HIS A 66 17.90 -13.12 -10.79
CA HIS A 66 17.60 -13.09 -12.22
C HIS A 66 16.75 -14.32 -12.60
N LYS A 67 15.47 -14.08 -12.90
CA LYS A 67 14.48 -15.14 -13.11
C LYS A 67 13.54 -14.82 -14.28
N PRO A 68 12.96 -15.85 -14.93
CA PRO A 68 11.81 -15.69 -15.80
C PRO A 68 10.63 -15.11 -15.01
N MET A 69 10.11 -13.97 -15.46
CA MET A 69 8.97 -13.30 -14.86
C MET A 69 8.05 -12.77 -15.96
N HIS A 70 6.82 -12.43 -15.60
CA HIS A 70 5.95 -11.72 -16.51
C HIS A 70 6.24 -10.22 -16.42
N VAL A 71 6.52 -9.59 -17.57
CA VAL A 71 6.65 -8.14 -17.69
C VAL A 71 5.48 -7.58 -18.47
N CYS A 72 5.02 -6.39 -18.06
CA CYS A 72 4.07 -5.63 -18.85
C CYS A 72 4.83 -4.69 -19.79
N PRO A 73 4.81 -4.89 -21.13
CA PRO A 73 5.57 -4.06 -22.06
C PRO A 73 5.12 -2.60 -22.06
N ARG A 74 3.83 -2.34 -21.79
CA ARG A 74 3.32 -0.97 -21.63
C ARG A 74 3.80 -0.29 -20.34
N CYS A 75 3.86 -1.04 -19.24
CA CYS A 75 4.26 -0.49 -17.94
C CYS A 75 5.78 -0.56 -17.71
N VAL A 76 6.50 -1.30 -18.54
CA VAL A 76 7.95 -1.52 -18.49
C VAL A 76 8.39 -1.97 -17.09
N THR A 77 7.74 -3.00 -16.56
CA THR A 77 8.02 -3.51 -15.20
C THR A 77 7.68 -5.00 -15.10
N PRO A 78 8.43 -5.77 -14.29
CA PRO A 78 7.99 -7.09 -13.85
C PRO A 78 6.76 -6.98 -12.93
N LEU A 79 5.97 -8.06 -12.89
CA LEU A 79 4.79 -8.21 -12.04
C LEU A 79 4.96 -9.45 -11.13
N SER A 80 4.28 -9.45 -9.98
CA SER A 80 4.24 -10.62 -9.10
C SER A 80 3.33 -11.72 -9.66
N ASN A 81 3.52 -12.95 -9.17
CA ASN A 81 2.69 -14.11 -9.55
C ASN A 81 1.19 -13.88 -9.31
N PHE A 82 0.81 -13.23 -8.21
CA PHE A 82 -0.59 -12.95 -7.89
C PHE A 82 -1.18 -11.76 -8.67
N GLU A 83 -0.37 -10.81 -9.14
CA GLU A 83 -0.81 -9.78 -10.08
C GLU A 83 -1.12 -10.39 -11.45
N VAL A 84 -0.27 -11.30 -11.94
CA VAL A 84 -0.49 -12.04 -13.20
C VAL A 84 -1.76 -12.88 -13.12
N GLY A 85 -1.98 -13.55 -11.99
CA GLY A 85 -3.17 -14.38 -11.75
C GLY A 85 -4.51 -13.66 -11.85
N GLN A 86 -4.54 -12.33 -11.79
CA GLN A 86 -5.76 -11.51 -11.92
C GLN A 86 -6.12 -11.17 -13.38
N GLY A 87 -5.20 -11.39 -14.33
CA GLY A 87 -5.32 -10.86 -15.68
C GLY A 87 -5.49 -11.90 -16.80
N TYR A 88 -5.69 -13.17 -16.49
CA TYR A 88 -5.89 -14.22 -17.49
C TYR A 88 -7.16 -14.00 -18.32
N LYS A 89 -7.04 -14.19 -19.65
CA LYS A 89 -8.15 -14.07 -20.61
C LYS A 89 -8.03 -15.12 -21.70
N ASP A 90 -9.15 -15.64 -22.17
CA ASP A 90 -9.19 -16.45 -23.39
C ASP A 90 -8.86 -15.58 -24.61
N VAL A 91 -7.89 -16.02 -25.40
CA VAL A 91 -7.48 -15.37 -26.65
C VAL A 91 -7.34 -16.40 -27.77
N THR A 92 -7.31 -15.92 -29.01
CA THR A 92 -6.98 -16.73 -30.18
C THR A 92 -5.70 -16.20 -30.79
N ASP A 93 -4.61 -16.97 -30.64
CA ASP A 93 -3.29 -16.65 -31.19
C ASP A 93 -3.06 -17.42 -32.50
N THR A 94 -2.08 -16.98 -33.28
CA THR A 94 -1.59 -17.72 -34.44
C THR A 94 -0.52 -18.71 -33.96
N ALA A 95 -0.79 -20.00 -34.08
CA ALA A 95 0.20 -21.04 -33.85
C ALA A 95 0.87 -21.44 -35.16
N VAL A 96 2.18 -21.67 -35.12
CA VAL A 96 2.98 -22.03 -36.29
C VAL A 96 3.79 -23.29 -36.03
N THR A 97 3.86 -24.14 -37.04
CA THR A 97 4.80 -25.26 -37.10
C THR A 97 5.93 -24.89 -38.05
N VAL A 98 7.17 -24.89 -37.55
CA VAL A 98 8.36 -24.44 -38.28
C VAL A 98 9.35 -25.57 -38.51
N LYS A 99 10.10 -25.47 -39.63
CA LYS A 99 11.03 -26.48 -40.13
C LYS A 99 12.47 -26.10 -39.78
N PHE A 100 13.11 -26.90 -38.94
CA PHE A 100 14.53 -26.77 -38.61
C PHE A 100 15.35 -27.79 -39.39
N HIS A 101 16.23 -27.33 -40.28
CA HIS A 101 17.06 -28.21 -41.11
C HIS A 101 18.13 -28.89 -40.26
N LEU A 102 18.09 -30.21 -40.19
CA LEU A 102 19.05 -31.01 -39.42
C LEU A 102 20.36 -31.14 -40.19
N LYS A 103 21.50 -30.92 -39.53
CA LYS A 103 22.81 -31.07 -40.17
C LYS A 103 23.26 -32.52 -40.17
N GLU A 104 23.83 -32.95 -41.28
CA GLU A 104 24.24 -34.34 -41.50
C GLU A 104 25.20 -34.83 -40.40
N THR A 105 24.90 -36.01 -39.85
CA THR A 105 25.74 -36.67 -38.84
C THR A 105 25.84 -38.15 -39.18
N LYS A 106 27.04 -38.62 -39.55
CA LYS A 106 27.25 -40.01 -39.99
C LYS A 106 26.96 -41.00 -38.86
N GLY A 107 26.06 -41.96 -39.11
CA GLY A 107 25.85 -43.13 -38.25
C GLY A 107 24.74 -43.04 -37.19
N ASN A 108 23.98 -41.95 -37.09
CA ASN A 108 22.82 -41.86 -36.19
C ASN A 108 21.54 -42.39 -36.88
N LYS A 109 20.70 -43.16 -36.17
CA LYS A 109 19.44 -43.72 -36.70
C LYS A 109 18.46 -42.65 -37.18
N ALA A 110 18.41 -41.50 -36.51
CA ALA A 110 17.59 -40.35 -36.88
C ALA A 110 18.07 -39.64 -38.16
N THR A 111 19.36 -39.74 -38.50
CA THR A 111 19.99 -39.15 -39.69
C THR A 111 20.38 -40.17 -40.76
N LYS A 112 20.03 -41.46 -40.58
CA LYS A 112 20.37 -42.52 -41.53
C LYS A 112 19.64 -42.27 -42.86
N GLU A 113 20.39 -41.84 -43.86
CA GLU A 113 19.89 -41.56 -45.20
C GLU A 113 19.52 -42.85 -45.95
N THR A 114 18.37 -42.84 -46.63
CA THR A 114 18.09 -43.75 -47.74
C THR A 114 18.62 -43.13 -49.04
N LYS A 115 18.86 -43.94 -50.09
CA LYS A 115 19.44 -43.51 -51.38
C LYS A 115 18.77 -42.27 -52.05
N ASP A 116 17.57 -41.89 -51.60
CA ASP A 116 16.75 -40.80 -52.17
C ASP A 116 16.45 -39.62 -51.20
N THR A 117 17.09 -39.54 -50.03
CA THR A 117 16.84 -38.44 -49.06
C THR A 117 17.86 -37.31 -49.25
N LYS A 118 17.40 -36.06 -49.47
CA LYS A 118 18.31 -34.89 -49.61
C LYS A 118 18.23 -33.89 -48.45
N ASN A 119 17.10 -33.77 -47.74
CA ASN A 119 16.92 -32.83 -46.63
C ASN A 119 16.07 -33.45 -45.51
N ILE A 120 16.51 -33.29 -44.25
CA ILE A 120 15.79 -33.74 -43.05
C ILE A 120 15.44 -32.52 -42.19
N PHE A 121 14.16 -32.36 -41.82
CA PHE A 121 13.68 -31.26 -40.99
C PHE A 121 13.03 -31.75 -39.70
N LEU A 122 13.36 -31.10 -38.59
CA LEU A 122 12.62 -31.22 -37.34
C LEU A 122 11.45 -30.23 -37.38
N LEU A 123 10.27 -30.69 -37.00
CA LEU A 123 9.09 -29.83 -36.87
C LEU A 123 8.95 -29.40 -35.42
N ALA A 124 8.99 -28.10 -35.14
CA ALA A 124 8.69 -27.55 -33.83
C ALA A 124 7.46 -26.65 -33.91
N TRP A 125 6.61 -26.70 -32.90
CA TRP A 125 5.38 -25.92 -32.81
C TRP A 125 5.47 -24.84 -31.74
N THR A 126 4.87 -23.68 -31.99
CA THR A 126 4.80 -22.59 -31.01
C THR A 126 3.58 -21.69 -31.23
N THR A 127 3.03 -21.15 -30.13
CA THR A 127 2.00 -20.11 -30.12
C THR A 127 2.59 -18.69 -30.02
N THR A 128 3.93 -18.57 -29.95
CA THR A 128 4.64 -17.29 -29.83
C THR A 128 5.69 -17.12 -30.93
N PRO A 129 5.31 -16.93 -32.21
CA PRO A 129 6.26 -16.72 -33.31
C PRO A 129 7.33 -15.66 -33.02
N TRP A 130 7.00 -14.60 -32.27
CA TRP A 130 7.93 -13.56 -31.84
C TRP A 130 9.14 -14.03 -31.00
N THR A 131 9.10 -15.23 -30.40
CA THR A 131 10.27 -15.78 -29.68
C THR A 131 11.25 -16.49 -30.62
N LEU A 132 10.83 -16.87 -31.83
CA LEU A 132 11.63 -17.65 -32.78
C LEU A 132 12.97 -17.00 -33.18
N PRO A 133 13.08 -15.66 -33.37
CA PRO A 133 14.37 -15.00 -33.59
C PRO A 133 15.40 -15.26 -32.49
N GLY A 134 14.94 -15.50 -31.25
CA GLY A 134 15.76 -15.83 -30.09
C GLY A 134 16.01 -17.32 -29.88
N ASN A 135 15.70 -18.18 -30.85
CA ASN A 135 15.91 -19.62 -30.71
C ASN A 135 17.38 -19.98 -30.49
N LEU A 136 17.65 -20.77 -29.45
CA LEU A 136 18.98 -21.32 -29.18
C LEU A 136 19.01 -22.86 -29.13
N PHE A 137 17.90 -23.53 -28.76
CA PHE A 137 17.85 -24.99 -28.73
C PHE A 137 16.52 -25.55 -29.25
N LEU A 138 16.48 -26.85 -29.49
CA LEU A 138 15.26 -27.64 -29.59
C LEU A 138 15.24 -28.66 -28.45
N ALA A 139 14.15 -28.74 -27.70
CA ALA A 139 13.99 -29.70 -26.63
C ALA A 139 13.14 -30.90 -27.09
N VAL A 140 13.56 -32.10 -26.70
CA VAL A 140 12.84 -33.36 -26.91
C VAL A 140 12.76 -34.14 -25.61
N ASN A 141 11.67 -34.87 -25.39
CA ASN A 141 11.57 -35.78 -24.27
C ASN A 141 12.34 -37.08 -24.60
N PRO A 142 13.30 -37.53 -23.76
CA PRO A 142 14.14 -38.67 -24.07
C PRO A 142 13.37 -40.00 -24.24
N GLU A 143 12.21 -40.12 -23.60
CA GLU A 143 11.40 -41.34 -23.56
C GLU A 143 10.25 -41.37 -24.59
N VAL A 144 9.88 -40.21 -25.14
CA VAL A 144 8.86 -40.10 -26.19
C VAL A 144 9.35 -40.76 -27.49
N GLU A 145 8.42 -41.37 -28.22
CA GLU A 145 8.68 -41.94 -29.54
C GLU A 145 8.51 -40.89 -30.64
N TYR A 146 9.53 -40.81 -31.50
CA TYR A 146 9.57 -39.95 -32.68
C TYR A 146 9.61 -40.80 -33.95
N VAL A 147 9.09 -40.25 -35.03
CA VAL A 147 8.98 -40.92 -36.33
C VAL A 147 9.52 -40.04 -37.44
N LYS A 148 10.08 -40.68 -38.47
CA LYS A 148 10.40 -40.03 -39.75
C LYS A 148 9.22 -40.22 -40.69
N PHE A 149 8.74 -39.14 -41.30
CA PHE A 149 7.63 -39.21 -42.24
C PHE A 149 7.78 -38.21 -43.38
N MET A 150 6.97 -38.39 -44.43
CA MET A 150 6.86 -37.48 -45.57
C MET A 150 5.45 -36.90 -45.65
N GLN A 151 5.30 -35.75 -46.31
CA GLN A 151 3.99 -35.22 -46.65
C GLN A 151 3.53 -35.78 -48.00
N LYS A 152 2.20 -35.79 -48.20
CA LYS A 152 1.57 -36.12 -49.48
C LYS A 152 2.13 -35.14 -50.53
N ASP A 153 2.72 -35.67 -51.60
CA ASP A 153 3.32 -34.92 -52.72
C ASP A 153 4.76 -34.35 -52.53
N ASP A 154 5.45 -34.63 -51.41
CA ASP A 154 6.89 -34.33 -51.24
C ASP A 154 7.71 -35.56 -50.80
N GLU A 155 8.08 -36.38 -51.77
CA GLU A 155 8.89 -37.58 -51.55
C GLU A 155 10.39 -37.29 -51.33
N LYS A 156 10.85 -36.03 -51.38
CA LYS A 156 12.28 -35.69 -51.27
C LYS A 156 12.66 -35.12 -49.90
N THR A 157 11.66 -34.73 -49.10
CA THR A 157 11.83 -34.15 -47.77
C THR A 157 11.41 -35.14 -46.69
N THR A 158 12.20 -35.26 -45.63
CA THR A 158 11.84 -36.04 -44.44
C THR A 158 11.59 -35.13 -43.25
N PHE A 159 10.49 -35.33 -42.55
CA PHE A 159 10.11 -34.63 -41.33
C PHE A 159 10.28 -35.53 -40.10
N ILE A 160 10.67 -34.93 -38.99
CA ILE A 160 10.74 -35.58 -37.67
C ILE A 160 9.81 -34.84 -36.72
N ALA A 161 8.90 -35.60 -36.11
CA ALA A 161 8.00 -35.18 -35.02
C ALA A 161 7.65 -36.39 -34.15
N SER A 162 6.89 -36.18 -33.07
CA SER A 162 6.36 -37.25 -32.24
C SER A 162 5.41 -38.15 -33.04
N ARG A 163 5.29 -39.40 -32.59
CA ARG A 163 4.33 -40.35 -33.18
C ARG A 163 2.89 -39.83 -33.14
N ASN A 164 2.46 -39.28 -31.99
CA ASN A 164 1.11 -38.72 -31.82
C ASN A 164 0.82 -37.56 -32.79
N TYR A 165 1.82 -36.74 -33.13
CA TYR A 165 1.62 -35.67 -34.10
C TYR A 165 1.33 -36.22 -35.49
N LEU A 166 2.01 -37.30 -35.90
CA LEU A 166 1.72 -37.96 -37.17
C LEU A 166 0.30 -38.52 -37.20
N GLU A 167 -0.14 -39.18 -36.13
CA GLU A 167 -1.52 -39.70 -36.01
C GLU A 167 -2.54 -38.58 -36.22
N LYS A 168 -2.38 -37.43 -35.53
CA LYS A 168 -3.23 -36.25 -35.71
C LYS A 168 -3.20 -35.68 -37.14
N VAL A 169 -2.03 -35.62 -37.77
CA VAL A 169 -1.89 -35.11 -39.15
C VAL A 169 -2.50 -36.06 -40.18
N LEU A 170 -2.50 -37.37 -39.88
CA LEU A 170 -3.10 -38.41 -40.71
C LEU A 170 -4.55 -38.75 -40.32
N GLU A 171 -5.16 -38.04 -39.36
CA GLU A 171 -6.58 -38.19 -39.05
C GLU A 171 -7.44 -37.75 -40.24
N PRO A 172 -8.36 -38.60 -40.74
CA PRO A 172 -9.11 -38.29 -41.96
C PRO A 172 -10.24 -37.29 -41.67
N THR A 173 -10.33 -36.23 -42.46
CA THR A 173 -11.45 -35.28 -42.42
C THR A 173 -12.78 -35.85 -42.95
N ASP A 174 -12.75 -37.00 -43.63
CA ASP A 174 -13.90 -37.66 -44.27
C ASP A 174 -14.21 -39.07 -43.74
N GLY A 175 -13.57 -39.51 -42.65
CA GLY A 175 -13.79 -40.82 -42.02
C GLY A 175 -13.18 -42.02 -42.75
N ARG A 176 -12.32 -41.84 -43.77
CA ARG A 176 -11.65 -42.93 -44.49
C ARG A 176 -10.29 -43.28 -43.89
N THR A 177 -10.02 -44.55 -43.62
CA THR A 177 -8.73 -45.02 -43.08
C THR A 177 -7.55 -44.67 -44.01
N ILE A 178 -6.62 -43.84 -43.52
CA ILE A 178 -5.37 -43.51 -44.21
C ILE A 178 -4.33 -44.59 -43.88
N ASP A 179 -3.67 -45.15 -44.91
CA ASP A 179 -2.57 -46.11 -44.73
C ASP A 179 -1.29 -45.37 -44.29
N GLU A 180 -1.07 -45.27 -42.98
CA GLU A 180 0.08 -44.59 -42.36
C GLU A 180 1.44 -45.08 -42.87
N LYS A 181 1.53 -46.35 -43.28
CA LYS A 181 2.78 -46.94 -43.80
C LYS A 181 3.26 -46.26 -45.08
N LYS A 182 2.38 -45.59 -45.82
CA LYS A 182 2.76 -44.82 -47.02
C LYS A 182 3.50 -43.52 -46.70
N TYR A 183 3.33 -43.00 -45.48
CA TYR A 183 3.93 -41.73 -45.06
C TYR A 183 5.16 -41.92 -44.18
N LEU A 184 5.24 -43.04 -43.45
CA LEU A 184 6.40 -43.40 -42.63
C LEU A 184 7.63 -43.74 -43.47
N ARG A 185 8.78 -43.14 -43.13
CA ARG A 185 10.10 -43.49 -43.69
C ARG A 185 10.76 -44.55 -42.81
N ASP A 186 11.21 -45.65 -43.43
CA ASP A 186 11.86 -46.81 -42.80
C ASP A 186 11.02 -47.59 -41.77
N GLY A 187 9.77 -47.18 -41.49
CA GLY A 187 8.79 -47.91 -40.68
C GLY A 187 9.09 -48.06 -39.18
N ALA A 188 10.19 -47.51 -38.67
CA ALA A 188 10.62 -47.63 -37.27
C ALA A 188 10.51 -46.30 -36.52
N SER A 189 9.88 -46.31 -35.34
CA SER A 189 10.00 -45.23 -34.35
C SER A 189 11.34 -45.32 -33.63
N PHE A 190 11.78 -44.20 -33.06
CA PHE A 190 12.99 -44.13 -32.24
C PHE A 190 12.75 -43.22 -31.03
N LYS A 191 13.57 -43.38 -29.98
CA LYS A 191 13.43 -42.62 -28.74
C LYS A 191 14.06 -41.24 -28.86
N GLY A 192 13.49 -40.23 -28.20
CA GLY A 192 14.01 -38.86 -28.23
C GLY A 192 15.47 -38.72 -27.81
N LYS A 193 15.97 -39.61 -26.94
CA LYS A 193 17.40 -39.69 -26.58
C LYS A 193 18.34 -39.85 -27.78
N GLU A 194 17.86 -40.42 -28.89
CA GLU A 194 18.64 -40.59 -30.13
C GLU A 194 18.83 -39.26 -30.88
N LEU A 195 18.00 -38.24 -30.61
CA LEU A 195 18.10 -36.91 -31.20
C LEU A 195 19.08 -36.00 -30.44
N ARG A 196 19.40 -36.33 -29.18
CA ARG A 196 20.23 -35.50 -28.32
C ARG A 196 21.58 -35.18 -28.98
N GLY A 197 21.97 -33.90 -28.92
CA GLY A 197 23.26 -33.42 -29.40
C GLY A 197 23.35 -33.20 -30.91
N LEU A 198 22.36 -33.65 -31.69
CA LEU A 198 22.30 -33.34 -33.11
C LEU A 198 22.17 -31.83 -33.32
N THR A 199 22.86 -31.31 -34.33
CA THR A 199 22.90 -29.87 -34.63
C THR A 199 21.97 -29.55 -35.79
N TYR A 200 21.40 -28.34 -35.77
CA TYR A 200 20.50 -27.89 -36.82
C TYR A 200 20.96 -26.53 -37.36
N GLU A 201 20.42 -26.14 -38.51
CA GLU A 201 20.55 -24.79 -39.03
C GLU A 201 19.58 -23.85 -38.29
N PRO A 202 20.06 -22.78 -37.65
CA PRO A 202 19.18 -21.82 -37.00
C PRO A 202 18.15 -21.24 -37.96
N LEU A 203 16.95 -20.97 -37.44
CA LEU A 203 15.84 -20.43 -38.22
C LEU A 203 16.15 -19.03 -38.76
N PHE A 204 16.77 -18.20 -37.93
CA PHE A 204 17.21 -16.84 -38.25
C PHE A 204 18.74 -16.71 -38.13
N PRO A 205 19.38 -15.92 -39.00
CA PRO A 205 20.85 -15.81 -39.01
C PRO A 205 21.41 -14.88 -37.92
N TYR A 206 20.58 -14.04 -37.29
CA TYR A 206 20.98 -12.89 -36.45
C TYR A 206 22.07 -13.23 -35.42
N PHE A 207 21.81 -14.25 -34.60
CA PHE A 207 22.67 -14.59 -33.45
C PHE A 207 23.60 -15.78 -33.71
N LYS A 208 23.66 -16.28 -34.95
CA LYS A 208 24.46 -17.47 -35.31
C LYS A 208 25.93 -17.30 -34.95
N LYS A 209 26.53 -16.13 -35.23
CA LYS A 209 27.95 -15.87 -34.96
C LYS A 209 28.26 -15.90 -33.46
N GLN A 210 27.39 -15.31 -32.65
CA GLN A 210 27.58 -15.18 -31.20
C GLN A 210 27.42 -16.54 -30.48
N TYR A 211 26.45 -17.36 -30.88
CA TYR A 211 26.08 -18.57 -30.11
C TYR A 211 26.48 -19.90 -30.75
N SER A 212 27.00 -19.94 -31.98
CA SER A 212 27.31 -21.18 -32.72
C SER A 212 28.15 -22.22 -31.99
N LYS A 213 29.04 -21.80 -31.07
CA LYS A 213 29.89 -22.71 -30.29
C LYS A 213 29.13 -23.46 -29.19
N LYS A 214 28.02 -22.91 -28.71
CA LYS A 214 27.29 -23.42 -27.53
C LYS A 214 25.79 -23.63 -27.74
N ALA A 215 25.23 -23.30 -28.90
CA ALA A 215 23.79 -23.39 -29.19
C ALA A 215 23.49 -24.17 -30.50
N PHE A 216 22.24 -24.12 -30.95
CA PHE A 216 21.72 -24.72 -32.19
C PHE A 216 21.88 -26.24 -32.27
N ARG A 217 21.58 -26.90 -31.15
CA ARG A 217 21.53 -28.36 -31.01
C ARG A 217 20.29 -28.81 -30.26
N ILE A 218 19.98 -30.09 -30.37
CA ILE A 218 18.87 -30.72 -29.65
C ILE A 218 19.31 -31.08 -28.23
N VAL A 219 18.46 -30.78 -27.25
CA VAL A 219 18.66 -31.03 -25.82
C VAL A 219 17.49 -31.82 -25.24
N GLU A 220 17.69 -32.41 -24.06
CA GLU A 220 16.65 -33.12 -23.34
C GLU A 220 15.73 -32.14 -22.58
N GLY A 221 14.42 -32.36 -22.64
CA GLY A 221 13.40 -31.65 -21.87
C GLY A 221 12.29 -32.62 -21.46
N ASP A 222 12.22 -32.93 -20.17
CA ASP A 222 11.21 -33.81 -19.56
C ASP A 222 9.81 -33.17 -19.52
N PHE A 223 9.73 -31.84 -19.47
CA PHE A 223 8.50 -31.06 -19.60
C PHE A 223 7.84 -31.15 -20.99
N VAL A 224 8.54 -31.67 -22.00
CA VAL A 224 8.00 -31.79 -23.35
C VAL A 224 6.94 -32.90 -23.39
N THR A 225 5.71 -32.51 -23.71
CA THR A 225 4.55 -33.40 -23.88
C THR A 225 4.24 -33.63 -25.36
N THR A 226 3.31 -34.54 -25.64
CA THR A 226 2.81 -34.85 -26.99
C THR A 226 1.31 -34.61 -27.13
N ASP A 227 0.68 -33.99 -26.12
CA ASP A 227 -0.74 -33.70 -26.11
C ASP A 227 -1.09 -32.61 -27.12
N ASP A 228 -0.20 -31.64 -27.33
CA ASP A 228 -0.30 -30.57 -28.32
C ASP A 228 1.04 -30.36 -29.06
N GLY A 229 0.97 -29.81 -30.27
CA GLY A 229 2.15 -29.56 -31.10
C GLY A 229 2.85 -30.84 -31.60
N THR A 230 4.15 -30.73 -31.88
CA THR A 230 4.93 -31.76 -32.60
C THR A 230 5.74 -32.68 -31.68
N GLY A 231 5.69 -32.48 -30.37
CA GLY A 231 6.60 -33.11 -29.40
C GLY A 231 8.06 -32.64 -29.51
N ILE A 232 8.34 -31.56 -30.25
CA ILE A 232 9.63 -30.88 -30.27
C ILE A 232 9.38 -29.40 -29.96
N VAL A 233 10.03 -28.89 -28.92
CA VAL A 233 9.79 -27.52 -28.43
C VAL A 233 10.96 -26.62 -28.79
N HIS A 234 10.66 -25.47 -29.38
CA HIS A 234 11.65 -24.40 -29.58
C HIS A 234 12.01 -23.77 -28.24
N ILE A 235 13.31 -23.57 -27.99
CA ILE A 235 13.81 -22.98 -26.76
C ILE A 235 14.44 -21.61 -27.02
N ALA A 236 13.91 -20.60 -26.34
CA ALA A 236 14.41 -19.22 -26.25
C ALA A 236 14.61 -18.83 -24.77
N PRO A 237 15.82 -19.02 -24.20
CA PRO A 237 16.07 -18.88 -22.75
C PRO A 237 15.67 -17.55 -22.10
N GLY A 238 15.48 -16.48 -22.89
CA GLY A 238 15.01 -15.19 -22.38
C GLY A 238 13.51 -15.10 -22.09
N PHE A 239 12.69 -16.06 -22.54
CA PHE A 239 11.23 -15.87 -22.66
C PHE A 239 10.37 -17.05 -22.20
N GLY A 240 10.94 -18.00 -21.43
CA GLY A 240 10.23 -19.14 -20.86
C GLY A 240 10.90 -19.66 -19.58
N GLU A 241 10.12 -20.24 -18.67
CA GLU A 241 10.66 -20.78 -17.40
C GLU A 241 11.54 -22.00 -17.65
N ASP A 242 11.00 -22.99 -18.36
CA ASP A 242 11.74 -24.20 -18.77
C ASP A 242 12.89 -23.85 -19.73
N ASP A 243 12.66 -22.89 -20.63
CA ASP A 243 13.68 -22.40 -21.57
C ASP A 243 14.89 -21.82 -20.84
N TYR A 244 14.66 -21.01 -19.82
CA TYR A 244 15.70 -20.43 -18.99
C TYR A 244 16.44 -21.50 -18.18
N ALA A 245 15.71 -22.49 -17.64
CA ALA A 245 16.31 -23.62 -16.94
C ALA A 245 17.24 -24.42 -17.87
N ILE A 246 16.82 -24.67 -19.12
CA ILE A 246 17.68 -25.25 -20.15
C ILE A 246 18.89 -24.36 -20.43
N GLY A 247 18.70 -23.06 -20.67
CA GLY A 247 19.81 -22.12 -20.93
C GLY A 247 20.87 -22.15 -19.84
N LYS A 248 20.44 -22.15 -18.57
CA LYS A 248 21.31 -22.26 -17.40
C LYS A 248 22.03 -23.61 -17.34
N ARG A 249 21.31 -24.72 -17.55
CA ARG A 249 21.88 -26.08 -17.59
C ARG A 249 22.95 -26.23 -18.67
N GLU A 250 22.68 -25.68 -19.86
CA GLU A 250 23.58 -25.72 -21.01
C GLU A 250 24.69 -24.64 -20.97
N LYS A 251 24.71 -23.80 -19.93
CA LYS A 251 25.70 -22.73 -19.70
C LYS A 251 25.81 -21.75 -20.88
N VAL A 252 24.65 -21.34 -21.40
CA VAL A 252 24.52 -20.34 -22.45
C VAL A 252 23.96 -19.05 -21.88
N ASP A 253 24.56 -17.93 -22.26
CA ASP A 253 24.13 -16.61 -21.84
C ASP A 253 22.71 -16.34 -22.35
N VAL A 254 21.90 -15.69 -21.52
CA VAL A 254 20.50 -15.41 -21.85
C VAL A 254 20.44 -14.40 -23.00
N LEU A 255 19.81 -14.80 -24.10
CA LEU A 255 19.56 -13.93 -25.24
C LEU A 255 18.27 -13.14 -25.03
N GLN A 256 18.39 -11.84 -24.82
CA GLN A 256 17.27 -10.90 -24.80
C GLN A 256 17.16 -10.16 -26.14
N HIS A 257 16.43 -10.75 -27.09
CA HIS A 257 16.21 -10.12 -28.40
C HIS A 257 15.02 -9.13 -28.42
N VAL A 258 14.42 -8.88 -27.26
CA VAL A 258 13.30 -7.98 -27.06
C VAL A 258 13.60 -7.07 -25.87
N THR A 259 13.39 -5.76 -26.02
CA THR A 259 13.48 -4.78 -24.93
C THR A 259 12.30 -4.93 -23.97
N MET A 260 12.43 -4.46 -22.72
CA MET A 260 11.36 -4.60 -21.72
C MET A 260 10.06 -3.85 -22.11
N ASP A 261 10.13 -2.81 -22.96
CA ASP A 261 8.96 -2.15 -23.54
C ASP A 261 8.30 -2.94 -24.69
N GLY A 262 8.80 -4.15 -24.97
CA GLY A 262 8.21 -5.11 -25.87
C GLY A 262 8.56 -4.92 -27.33
N LYS A 263 9.73 -4.32 -27.65
CA LYS A 263 10.20 -4.10 -29.02
C LYS A 263 11.37 -5.00 -29.37
N PHE A 264 11.48 -5.44 -30.61
CA PHE A 264 12.70 -6.08 -31.08
C PHE A 264 13.90 -5.12 -31.07
N ILE A 265 15.05 -5.61 -30.62
CA ILE A 265 16.33 -4.88 -30.68
C ILE A 265 16.83 -4.75 -32.12
N ASP A 266 17.75 -3.83 -32.36
CA ASP A 266 18.30 -3.55 -33.71
C ASP A 266 18.98 -4.76 -34.37
N ASP A 267 19.51 -5.70 -33.57
CA ASP A 267 20.14 -6.93 -34.07
C ASP A 267 19.14 -7.89 -34.75
N VAL A 268 17.83 -7.77 -34.47
CA VAL A 268 16.77 -8.53 -35.14
C VAL A 268 16.34 -7.76 -36.40
N THR A 269 17.24 -7.72 -37.38
CA THR A 269 17.23 -6.73 -38.48
C THR A 269 15.93 -6.64 -39.27
N ASP A 270 15.23 -7.76 -39.50
CA ASP A 270 13.98 -7.75 -40.28
C ASP A 270 12.78 -7.19 -39.51
N PHE A 271 12.86 -7.11 -38.18
CA PHE A 271 11.75 -6.70 -37.30
C PHE A 271 12.13 -5.59 -36.29
N ALA A 272 13.31 -4.97 -36.44
CA ALA A 272 13.85 -3.98 -35.51
C ALA A 272 12.82 -2.90 -35.15
N GLY A 273 12.64 -2.65 -33.85
CA GLY A 273 11.70 -1.65 -33.31
C GLY A 273 10.22 -2.02 -33.36
N MET A 274 9.83 -3.15 -33.98
CA MET A 274 8.45 -3.63 -33.98
C MET A 274 8.05 -4.16 -32.60
N ASP A 275 6.83 -3.83 -32.16
CA ASP A 275 6.26 -4.36 -30.92
C ASP A 275 5.95 -5.85 -31.07
N VAL A 276 6.40 -6.71 -30.17
CA VAL A 276 6.25 -8.17 -30.31
C VAL A 276 4.82 -8.67 -30.12
N LYS A 277 4.06 -8.03 -29.22
CA LYS A 277 2.67 -8.37 -28.93
C LYS A 277 1.83 -7.10 -28.64
N PRO A 278 1.55 -6.28 -29.67
CA PRO A 278 0.95 -4.96 -29.48
C PRO A 278 -0.49 -5.06 -28.94
N LYS A 279 -0.82 -4.22 -27.96
CA LYS A 279 -2.10 -4.31 -27.21
C LYS A 279 -3.36 -4.41 -28.08
N ASN A 280 -3.43 -3.64 -29.17
CA ASN A 280 -4.66 -3.54 -29.98
C ASN A 280 -4.79 -4.65 -31.02
N ASP A 281 -3.68 -5.26 -31.42
CA ASP A 281 -3.65 -6.39 -32.37
C ASP A 281 -2.48 -7.32 -32.00
N PRO A 282 -2.64 -8.15 -30.97
CA PRO A 282 -1.56 -8.98 -30.44
C PRO A 282 -0.87 -9.87 -31.50
N SER A 283 -1.62 -10.25 -32.55
CA SER A 283 -1.11 -11.13 -33.62
C SER A 283 -0.42 -10.39 -34.77
N LYS A 284 -0.36 -9.05 -34.76
CA LYS A 284 0.21 -8.25 -35.87
C LYS A 284 1.63 -8.67 -36.23
N THR A 285 2.48 -8.82 -35.23
CA THR A 285 3.90 -9.13 -35.41
C THR A 285 4.10 -10.62 -35.65
N ASP A 286 3.28 -11.46 -35.03
CA ASP A 286 3.24 -12.89 -35.30
C ASP A 286 2.93 -13.17 -36.79
N ARG A 287 2.01 -12.40 -37.41
CA ARG A 287 1.74 -12.49 -38.86
C ARG A 287 2.96 -12.10 -39.70
N ALA A 288 3.63 -10.99 -39.38
CA ALA A 288 4.83 -10.56 -40.11
C ALA A 288 5.97 -11.60 -40.05
N ILE A 289 6.16 -12.23 -38.89
CA ILE A 289 7.13 -13.32 -38.72
C ILE A 289 6.70 -14.55 -39.52
N THR A 290 5.41 -14.88 -39.52
CA THR A 290 4.87 -16.01 -40.29
C THR A 290 5.07 -15.82 -41.79
N GLU A 291 4.80 -14.62 -42.32
CA GLU A 291 5.06 -14.27 -43.72
C GLU A 291 6.56 -14.38 -44.06
N TRP A 292 7.44 -13.96 -43.16
CA TRP A 292 8.89 -14.13 -43.34
C TRP A 292 9.28 -15.61 -43.38
N LEU A 293 8.72 -16.44 -42.48
CA LEU A 293 8.98 -17.89 -42.43
C LEU A 293 8.49 -18.59 -43.70
N GLU A 294 7.34 -18.19 -44.23
CA GLU A 294 6.81 -18.71 -45.49
C GLU A 294 7.70 -18.31 -46.68
N LYS A 295 8.05 -17.03 -46.79
CA LYS A 295 8.92 -16.51 -47.86
C LYS A 295 10.30 -17.17 -47.89
N ASN A 296 10.82 -17.58 -46.73
CA ASN A 296 12.10 -18.28 -46.60
C ASN A 296 11.96 -19.82 -46.60
N GLY A 297 10.77 -20.36 -46.88
CA GLY A 297 10.53 -21.79 -46.97
C GLY A 297 10.70 -22.54 -45.65
N LYS A 298 10.61 -21.85 -44.50
CA LYS A 298 10.79 -22.39 -43.15
C LYS A 298 9.46 -22.71 -42.44
N LEU A 299 8.32 -22.23 -42.94
CA LEU A 299 6.99 -22.57 -42.40
C LEU A 299 6.53 -23.96 -42.90
N SER A 300 5.88 -24.74 -42.01
CA SER A 300 5.25 -26.02 -42.34
C SER A 300 3.73 -25.97 -42.26
N ALA A 301 3.18 -25.34 -41.23
CA ALA A 301 1.74 -25.20 -41.01
C ALA A 301 1.47 -23.95 -40.17
N GLN A 302 0.25 -23.42 -40.31
CA GLN A 302 -0.26 -22.29 -39.54
C GLN A 302 -1.72 -22.57 -39.17
N GLU A 303 -2.07 -22.31 -37.91
CA GLU A 303 -3.43 -22.51 -37.41
C GLU A 303 -3.83 -21.45 -36.38
N LYS A 304 -5.12 -21.35 -36.09
CA LYS A 304 -5.64 -20.51 -35.01
C LYS A 304 -5.78 -21.37 -33.76
N PHE A 305 -5.14 -20.96 -32.67
CA PHE A 305 -5.15 -21.68 -31.41
C PHE A 305 -5.81 -20.86 -30.31
N ARG A 306 -6.86 -21.40 -29.69
CA ARG A 306 -7.59 -20.74 -28.61
C ARG A 306 -7.09 -21.26 -27.26
N HIS A 307 -6.63 -20.35 -26.41
CA HIS A 307 -6.08 -20.68 -25.10
C HIS A 307 -6.19 -19.49 -24.14
N THR A 308 -5.89 -19.70 -22.87
CA THR A 308 -5.91 -18.63 -21.87
C THR A 308 -4.52 -17.99 -21.75
N TYR A 309 -4.44 -16.66 -21.93
CA TYR A 309 -3.19 -15.90 -21.94
C TYR A 309 -3.18 -14.81 -20.86
N PRO A 310 -2.03 -14.57 -20.20
CA PRO A 310 -1.92 -13.57 -19.14
C PRO A 310 -1.90 -12.14 -19.70
N HIS A 311 -2.70 -11.25 -19.12
CA HIS A 311 -2.71 -9.82 -19.41
C HIS A 311 -2.40 -9.00 -18.16
N CYS A 312 -1.91 -7.78 -18.32
CA CYS A 312 -1.70 -6.87 -17.21
C CYS A 312 -3.03 -6.51 -16.55
N TRP A 313 -3.14 -6.76 -15.24
CA TRP A 313 -4.31 -6.48 -14.40
C TRP A 313 -4.74 -5.01 -14.37
N ARG A 314 -3.87 -4.08 -14.78
CA ARG A 314 -4.16 -2.63 -14.83
C ARG A 314 -4.47 -2.11 -16.22
N CYS A 315 -3.67 -2.49 -17.22
CA CYS A 315 -3.71 -1.86 -18.54
C CYS A 315 -4.18 -2.81 -19.66
N ASP A 316 -4.54 -4.05 -19.34
CA ASP A 316 -5.03 -5.07 -20.27
C ASP A 316 -4.06 -5.42 -21.41
N SER A 317 -2.78 -5.05 -21.31
CA SER A 317 -1.78 -5.41 -22.33
C SER A 317 -1.36 -6.88 -22.14
N PRO A 318 -1.18 -7.66 -23.22
CA PRO A 318 -0.61 -9.00 -23.12
C PRO A 318 0.73 -8.96 -22.41
N LEU A 319 0.95 -9.87 -21.46
CA LEU A 319 2.21 -9.96 -20.73
C LEU A 319 3.22 -10.78 -21.52
N LEU A 320 4.50 -10.48 -21.32
CA LEU A 320 5.59 -11.24 -21.91
C LEU A 320 6.29 -12.01 -20.79
N ASN A 321 6.51 -13.31 -20.98
CA ASN A 321 7.52 -14.02 -20.20
C ASN A 321 8.88 -13.44 -20.55
N TYR A 322 9.67 -13.09 -19.54
CA TYR A 322 10.88 -12.30 -19.72
C TYR A 322 11.85 -12.55 -18.56
N ALA A 323 13.06 -13.03 -18.88
CA ALA A 323 14.12 -13.22 -17.90
C ALA A 323 14.74 -11.86 -17.51
N THR A 324 14.49 -11.42 -16.28
CA THR A 324 15.04 -10.16 -15.77
C THR A 324 15.34 -10.25 -14.28
N SER A 325 16.01 -9.22 -13.77
CA SER A 325 16.36 -9.12 -12.35
C SER A 325 15.24 -8.46 -11.57
N SER A 326 15.03 -8.91 -10.34
CA SER A 326 14.10 -8.31 -9.39
C SER A 326 14.60 -8.59 -7.97
N TRP A 327 14.10 -7.84 -7.00
CA TRP A 327 14.25 -8.13 -5.58
C TRP A 327 13.07 -8.97 -5.11
N PHE A 328 13.36 -9.96 -4.27
CA PHE A 328 12.39 -10.95 -3.81
C PHE A 328 12.32 -11.03 -2.30
N VAL A 329 11.12 -11.28 -1.78
CA VAL A 329 10.92 -11.88 -0.45
C VAL A 329 10.94 -13.40 -0.62
N ALA A 330 11.78 -14.09 0.16
CA ALA A 330 11.96 -15.54 0.17
C ALA A 330 10.77 -16.28 0.86
N VAL A 331 9.56 -16.11 0.32
CA VAL A 331 8.32 -16.66 0.87
C VAL A 331 8.34 -18.18 0.98
N GLU A 332 9.10 -18.87 0.12
CA GLU A 332 9.20 -20.32 0.18
C GLU A 332 9.77 -20.82 1.52
N LYS A 333 10.61 -20.02 2.19
CA LYS A 333 11.13 -20.32 3.53
C LYS A 333 10.09 -20.16 4.65
N LEU A 334 8.96 -19.50 4.38
CA LEU A 334 7.94 -19.15 5.36
C LEU A 334 6.67 -20.00 5.26
N LYS A 335 6.58 -20.90 4.27
CA LYS A 335 5.36 -21.67 3.94
C LYS A 335 4.71 -22.36 5.13
N GLU A 336 5.48 -23.15 5.86
CA GLU A 336 4.97 -23.93 6.99
C GLU A 336 4.41 -23.02 8.09
N LYS A 337 5.15 -21.97 8.45
CA LYS A 337 4.72 -20.97 9.44
C LYS A 337 3.46 -20.22 9.00
N MET A 338 3.34 -19.88 7.72
CA MET A 338 2.13 -19.24 7.19
C MET A 338 0.90 -20.18 7.28
N LEU A 339 1.09 -21.48 7.04
CA LEU A 339 0.02 -22.48 7.20
C LEU A 339 -0.39 -22.65 8.66
N GLU A 340 0.59 -22.67 9.58
CA GLU A 340 0.34 -22.69 11.03
C GLU A 340 -0.43 -21.45 11.49
N ASN A 341 -0.02 -20.25 11.05
CA ASN A 341 -0.72 -19.00 11.38
C ASN A 341 -2.12 -18.93 10.76
N ASN A 342 -2.30 -19.42 9.52
CA ASN A 342 -3.61 -19.53 8.90
C ASN A 342 -4.56 -20.45 9.68
N ALA A 343 -4.05 -21.53 10.29
CA ALA A 343 -4.86 -22.45 11.08
C ALA A 343 -5.43 -21.80 12.36
N LYS A 344 -4.77 -20.76 12.90
CA LYS A 344 -5.25 -19.96 14.04
C LYS A 344 -6.38 -18.98 13.67
N THR A 345 -6.61 -18.76 12.38
CA THR A 345 -7.57 -17.76 11.88
C THR A 345 -8.95 -18.38 11.64
N GLN A 346 -10.00 -17.70 12.08
CA GLN A 346 -11.38 -18.02 11.73
C GLN A 346 -11.76 -17.35 10.40
N TRP A 347 -12.22 -18.15 9.44
CA TRP A 347 -12.67 -17.68 8.13
C TRP A 347 -14.17 -17.87 7.97
N VAL A 348 -14.84 -16.86 7.43
CA VAL A 348 -16.25 -16.90 7.04
C VAL A 348 -16.34 -16.62 5.54
N PRO A 349 -16.68 -17.62 4.70
CA PRO A 349 -17.02 -19.00 5.05
C PRO A 349 -15.79 -19.89 5.33
N ALA A 350 -15.97 -20.90 6.19
CA ALA A 350 -14.89 -21.75 6.71
C ALA A 350 -14.07 -22.49 5.62
N HIS A 351 -14.70 -22.86 4.50
CA HIS A 351 -14.04 -23.61 3.43
C HIS A 351 -12.94 -22.80 2.71
N VAL A 352 -12.90 -21.47 2.86
CA VAL A 352 -11.84 -20.63 2.26
C VAL A 352 -10.49 -20.88 2.92
N ARG A 353 -10.47 -21.11 4.24
CA ARG A 353 -9.24 -21.30 5.04
C ARG A 353 -8.35 -22.40 4.47
N ASP A 354 -8.91 -23.59 4.31
CA ASP A 354 -8.16 -24.79 3.90
C ASP A 354 -8.24 -25.02 2.38
N GLY A 355 -9.26 -24.43 1.73
CA GLY A 355 -9.48 -24.48 0.29
C GLY A 355 -8.69 -23.41 -0.45
N ARG A 356 -9.38 -22.34 -0.88
CA ARG A 356 -8.81 -21.32 -1.79
C ARG A 356 -7.53 -20.69 -1.23
N TYR A 357 -7.51 -20.32 0.05
CA TYR A 357 -6.38 -19.64 0.67
C TYR A 357 -5.29 -20.63 1.10
N GLY A 358 -5.65 -21.69 1.82
CA GLY A 358 -4.71 -22.73 2.25
C GLY A 358 -3.95 -23.40 1.10
N ASN A 359 -4.63 -23.72 -0.01
CA ASN A 359 -3.97 -24.27 -1.18
C ASN A 359 -3.05 -23.25 -1.89
N TRP A 360 -3.40 -21.97 -1.85
CA TRP A 360 -2.52 -20.90 -2.34
C TRP A 360 -1.23 -20.81 -1.51
N LEU A 361 -1.32 -20.87 -0.18
CA LEU A 361 -0.16 -20.86 0.71
C LEU A 361 0.76 -22.07 0.49
N LYS A 362 0.22 -23.28 0.32
CA LYS A 362 0.99 -24.49 -0.01
C LYS A 362 1.81 -24.32 -1.30
N GLY A 363 1.19 -23.68 -2.30
CA GLY A 363 1.80 -23.41 -3.60
C GLY A 363 2.62 -22.12 -3.68
N ALA A 364 2.84 -21.40 -2.57
CA ALA A 364 3.46 -20.09 -2.59
C ALA A 364 4.85 -20.11 -3.25
N ARG A 365 5.23 -19.02 -3.90
CA ARG A 365 6.53 -18.81 -4.53
C ARG A 365 7.13 -17.51 -4.02
N ASP A 366 8.43 -17.36 -4.16
CA ASP A 366 9.12 -16.13 -3.78
C ASP A 366 8.49 -14.92 -4.47
N TRP A 367 8.26 -13.87 -3.69
CA TRP A 367 7.49 -12.70 -4.11
C TRP A 367 8.41 -11.63 -4.67
N ALA A 368 8.28 -11.34 -5.97
CA ALA A 368 8.94 -10.22 -6.62
C ALA A 368 8.37 -8.88 -6.13
N ILE A 369 9.17 -8.10 -5.39
CA ILE A 369 8.77 -6.86 -4.72
C ILE A 369 9.30 -5.58 -5.37
N SER A 370 10.26 -5.65 -6.30
CA SER A 370 10.70 -4.45 -7.02
C SER A 370 9.85 -4.15 -8.25
N ARG A 371 9.65 -2.87 -8.53
CA ARG A 371 8.94 -2.36 -9.71
C ARG A 371 9.77 -1.24 -10.35
N ASN A 372 9.89 -1.28 -11.68
CA ASN A 372 10.59 -0.26 -12.46
C ASN A 372 9.66 0.93 -12.72
N ARG A 373 9.26 1.63 -11.65
CA ARG A 373 8.22 2.68 -11.65
C ARG A 373 8.70 3.94 -10.92
N TYR A 374 7.86 4.99 -10.94
CA TYR A 374 8.21 6.33 -10.45
C TYR A 374 7.48 6.71 -9.15
N TRP A 375 6.19 6.39 -9.04
CA TRP A 375 5.34 6.67 -7.89
C TRP A 375 5.16 5.40 -7.06
N GLY A 376 5.53 5.47 -5.79
CA GLY A 376 5.57 4.36 -4.84
C GLY A 376 6.79 4.48 -3.93
N THR A 377 6.83 3.64 -2.91
CA THR A 377 7.92 3.68 -1.92
C THR A 377 9.23 3.19 -2.52
N PRO A 378 10.29 4.01 -2.57
CA PRO A 378 11.57 3.56 -3.11
C PRO A 378 12.18 2.39 -2.33
N LEU A 379 12.85 1.45 -3.01
CA LEU A 379 13.62 0.42 -2.29
C LEU A 379 14.82 1.08 -1.58
N PRO A 380 15.05 0.81 -0.28
CA PRO A 380 16.07 1.50 0.50
C PRO A 380 17.47 0.88 0.35
N ILE A 381 17.87 0.60 -0.88
CA ILE A 381 19.14 -0.07 -1.18
C ILE A 381 20.05 0.90 -1.91
N TRP A 382 21.20 1.19 -1.30
CA TRP A 382 22.30 1.92 -1.90
C TRP A 382 23.38 0.93 -2.31
N ARG A 383 23.88 1.04 -3.54
CA ARG A 383 24.94 0.16 -4.04
C ARG A 383 25.93 0.87 -4.96
N ASN A 384 27.14 0.36 -4.98
CA ASN A 384 28.11 0.58 -6.05
C ASN A 384 28.56 -0.80 -6.60
N ALA A 385 29.69 -0.89 -7.31
CA ALA A 385 30.17 -2.16 -7.86
C ALA A 385 30.66 -3.16 -6.78
N LYS A 386 30.96 -2.70 -5.56
CA LYS A 386 31.59 -3.45 -4.48
C LYS A 386 30.68 -3.57 -3.24
N ASP A 387 30.02 -2.49 -2.86
CA ASP A 387 29.28 -2.32 -1.62
C ASP A 387 27.77 -2.31 -1.86
N ILE A 388 27.01 -2.85 -0.91
CA ILE A 388 25.55 -2.78 -0.83
C ILE A 388 25.18 -2.43 0.61
N GLU A 389 24.33 -1.44 0.79
CA GLU A 389 23.81 -1.02 2.09
C GLU A 389 22.28 -0.89 2.04
N VAL A 390 21.62 -1.35 3.11
CA VAL A 390 20.16 -1.30 3.27
C VAL A 390 19.82 -0.42 4.46
N ILE A 391 19.12 0.67 4.17
CA ILE A 391 18.75 1.72 5.12
C ILE A 391 17.36 1.40 5.70
N GLY A 392 17.16 1.61 7.00
CA GLY A 392 15.90 1.29 7.69
C GLY A 392 15.11 2.52 8.15
N SER A 393 15.72 3.71 8.16
CA SER A 393 15.14 4.92 8.74
C SER A 393 15.65 6.22 8.09
N ARG A 394 14.96 7.34 8.35
CA ARG A 394 15.43 8.70 8.04
C ARG A 394 16.67 9.06 8.87
N ASP A 395 16.77 8.54 10.10
CA ASP A 395 17.98 8.66 10.93
C ASP A 395 19.21 8.01 10.27
N ASP A 396 19.05 6.84 9.61
CA ASP A 396 20.13 6.21 8.84
C ASP A 396 20.57 7.11 7.66
N LEU A 397 19.64 7.73 6.94
CA LEU A 397 19.97 8.67 5.86
C LEU A 397 20.67 9.93 6.37
N MET A 398 20.19 10.48 7.48
CA MET A 398 20.81 11.65 8.12
C MET A 398 22.24 11.34 8.54
N ARG A 399 22.51 10.14 9.08
CA ARG A 399 23.86 9.71 9.46
C ARG A 399 24.84 9.69 8.29
N HIS A 400 24.41 9.42 7.07
CA HIS A 400 25.28 9.37 5.89
C HIS A 400 25.49 10.72 5.20
N HIS A 401 24.66 11.72 5.51
CA HIS A 401 24.73 13.03 4.88
C HIS A 401 24.44 14.16 5.88
N GLN A 402 25.22 14.21 6.96
CA GLN A 402 24.92 14.98 8.17
C GLN A 402 24.66 16.47 7.91
N ILE A 403 25.42 17.13 7.03
CA ILE A 403 25.33 18.58 6.81
C ILE A 403 24.05 19.03 6.08
N ARG A 404 23.28 18.10 5.52
CA ARG A 404 22.05 18.36 4.77
C ARG A 404 20.81 18.42 5.66
N PHE A 405 20.80 17.76 6.81
CA PHE A 405 19.58 17.55 7.58
C PHE A 405 19.61 18.17 8.97
N THR A 406 18.44 18.43 9.53
CA THR A 406 18.22 18.71 10.96
C THR A 406 17.10 17.80 11.44
N LYS A 407 17.30 17.13 12.57
CA LYS A 407 16.24 16.38 13.26
C LYS A 407 15.56 17.27 14.28
N ILE A 408 14.23 17.24 14.34
CA ILE A 408 13.43 18.04 15.25
C ILE A 408 12.51 17.10 16.01
N THR A 409 12.60 17.11 17.34
CA THR A 409 11.65 16.44 18.22
C THR A 409 10.76 17.49 18.87
N ALA A 410 9.49 17.55 18.50
CA ALA A 410 8.51 18.45 19.11
C ALA A 410 7.65 17.67 20.11
N LEU A 411 7.45 18.18 21.32
CA LEU A 411 6.53 17.57 22.29
C LEU A 411 5.72 18.60 23.06
N ARG A 412 4.50 18.20 23.43
CA ARG A 412 3.69 18.92 24.41
C ARG A 412 4.27 18.69 25.80
N HIS A 413 4.22 19.69 26.68
CA HIS A 413 4.58 19.54 28.10
C HIS A 413 3.91 18.33 28.78
N GLY A 414 4.49 17.85 29.89
CA GLY A 414 3.86 16.83 30.75
C GLY A 414 2.56 17.34 31.41
N GLU A 415 1.75 16.44 31.97
CA GLU A 415 0.50 16.80 32.67
C GLU A 415 0.73 17.91 33.72
N SER A 416 -0.05 18.98 33.68
CA SER A 416 0.07 20.13 34.57
C SER A 416 -1.17 20.30 35.46
N GLU A 417 -1.02 21.06 36.56
CA GLU A 417 -2.12 21.29 37.51
C GLU A 417 -3.35 21.90 36.82
N GLY A 418 -3.16 22.84 35.88
CA GLY A 418 -4.27 23.41 35.12
C GLY A 418 -4.77 22.53 33.97
N ASN A 419 -4.23 21.32 33.77
CA ASN A 419 -4.91 20.27 33.02
C ASN A 419 -5.89 19.47 33.90
N LEU A 420 -5.59 19.32 35.20
CA LEU A 420 -6.50 18.67 36.16
C LEU A 420 -7.65 19.59 36.57
N ILE A 421 -7.36 20.87 36.74
CA ILE A 421 -8.35 21.93 36.96
C ILE A 421 -8.44 22.67 35.63
N PRO A 422 -9.36 22.29 34.73
CA PRO A 422 -9.29 22.69 33.33
C PRO A 422 -9.52 24.19 33.20
N ILE A 423 -8.44 24.96 33.12
CA ILE A 423 -8.44 26.42 33.01
C ILE A 423 -7.76 26.84 31.72
N TYR A 424 -8.21 27.95 31.14
CA TYR A 424 -7.50 28.63 30.05
C TYR A 424 -6.24 29.31 30.61
N GLN A 425 -5.05 29.01 30.07
CA GLN A 425 -3.77 29.47 30.63
C GLN A 425 -2.67 29.70 29.57
N GLY A 426 -2.78 30.82 28.85
CA GLY A 426 -1.82 31.33 27.87
C GLY A 426 -0.71 32.20 28.45
N HIS A 427 -0.94 32.84 29.61
CA HIS A 427 -0.03 33.83 30.20
C HIS A 427 0.98 33.23 31.19
N THR A 428 2.15 33.87 31.29
CA THR A 428 3.18 33.50 32.26
C THR A 428 2.78 33.91 33.70
N PRO A 429 3.18 33.14 34.73
CA PRO A 429 4.05 31.97 34.67
C PRO A 429 3.35 30.66 34.23
N GLY A 430 2.01 30.61 34.20
CA GLY A 430 1.24 29.37 33.99
C GLY A 430 1.27 28.43 35.21
N THR A 431 0.79 27.19 35.06
CA THR A 431 0.82 26.17 36.13
C THR A 431 2.03 25.23 36.05
N ASP A 432 2.36 24.62 37.17
CA ASP A 432 3.41 23.60 37.29
C ASP A 432 2.96 22.21 36.81
N LEU A 433 3.92 21.32 36.57
CA LEU A 433 3.72 19.90 36.34
C LEU A 433 3.22 19.18 37.60
N THR A 434 2.25 18.28 37.41
CA THR A 434 1.83 17.31 38.44
C THR A 434 2.95 16.29 38.68
N GLU A 435 2.83 15.46 39.72
CA GLU A 435 3.74 14.33 39.93
C GLU A 435 3.77 13.39 38.71
N ARG A 436 2.60 13.10 38.13
CA ARG A 436 2.48 12.33 36.90
C ARG A 436 3.14 13.03 35.72
N GLY A 437 2.96 14.35 35.58
CA GLY A 437 3.59 15.15 34.54
C GLY A 437 5.12 15.16 34.62
N ARG A 438 5.68 15.19 35.84
CA ARG A 438 7.13 15.05 36.06
C ARG A 438 7.62 13.68 35.64
N ALA A 439 6.92 12.61 36.01
CA ALA A 439 7.25 11.25 35.57
C ALA A 439 7.18 11.08 34.04
N GLN A 440 6.19 11.71 33.39
CA GLN A 440 6.12 11.75 31.92
C GLN A 440 7.33 12.47 31.31
N ALA A 441 7.70 13.64 31.84
CA ALA A 441 8.87 14.39 31.37
C ALA A 441 10.18 13.61 31.57
N GLU A 442 10.33 12.92 32.69
CA GLU A 442 11.49 12.05 32.97
C GLU A 442 11.58 10.86 32.02
N ALA A 443 10.45 10.21 31.71
CA ALA A 443 10.41 9.10 30.75
C ALA A 443 10.88 9.56 29.35
N THR A 444 10.42 10.73 28.91
CA THR A 444 10.83 11.31 27.62
C THR A 444 12.28 11.79 27.64
N ALA A 445 12.73 12.34 28.76
CA ALA A 445 14.13 12.71 28.92
C ALA A 445 15.06 11.47 28.85
N LEU A 446 14.64 10.34 29.41
CA LEU A 446 15.33 9.06 29.29
C LEU A 446 15.39 8.57 27.83
N SER A 447 14.29 8.66 27.08
CA SER A 447 14.27 8.23 25.66
C SER A 447 15.13 9.10 24.75
N LEU A 448 15.35 10.37 25.11
CA LEU A 448 16.16 11.32 24.33
C LEU A 448 17.63 11.42 24.76
N LYS A 449 17.99 10.83 25.90
CA LYS A 449 19.32 10.96 26.52
C LYS A 449 20.47 10.63 25.55
N ASP A 450 20.33 9.55 24.80
CA ASP A 450 21.39 9.02 23.92
C ASP A 450 21.19 9.42 22.44
N GLN A 451 20.33 10.42 22.17
CA GLN A 451 20.01 10.88 20.81
C GLN A 451 20.75 12.16 20.39
N ASN A 452 21.85 12.52 21.06
CA ASN A 452 22.71 13.68 20.72
C ASN A 452 21.95 15.01 20.54
N VAL A 453 21.06 15.34 21.48
CA VAL A 453 20.31 16.61 21.44
C VAL A 453 21.27 17.79 21.58
N SER A 454 21.25 18.69 20.59
CA SER A 454 22.19 19.82 20.48
C SER A 454 21.64 21.10 21.11
N ALA A 455 20.31 21.27 21.15
CA ALA A 455 19.63 22.39 21.79
C ALA A 455 18.18 22.04 22.14
N ILE A 456 17.66 22.67 23.20
CA ILE A 456 16.27 22.53 23.63
C ILE A 456 15.62 23.91 23.63
N TYR A 457 14.54 24.08 22.87
CA TYR A 457 13.73 25.28 22.85
C TYR A 457 12.44 25.06 23.63
N ALA A 458 12.08 25.97 24.53
CA ALA A 458 10.88 25.83 25.33
C ALA A 458 10.08 27.14 25.41
N SER A 459 8.77 27.00 25.55
CA SER A 459 7.92 28.13 25.92
C SER A 459 8.25 28.68 27.31
N PRO A 460 7.95 29.97 27.58
CA PRO A 460 8.22 30.59 28.86
C PRO A 460 7.34 30.11 30.03
N LEU A 461 6.28 29.34 29.77
CA LEU A 461 5.35 28.82 30.78
C LEU A 461 5.99 27.72 31.65
N ALA A 462 5.61 27.65 32.93
CA ALA A 462 6.24 26.81 33.95
C ALA A 462 6.25 25.32 33.58
N ARG A 463 5.09 24.76 33.20
CA ARG A 463 4.98 23.36 32.71
C ARG A 463 5.91 23.00 31.55
N THR A 464 6.10 23.90 30.59
CA THR A 464 7.04 23.67 29.46
C THR A 464 8.48 23.78 29.91
N LYS A 465 8.80 24.74 30.78
CA LYS A 465 10.14 24.89 31.37
C LYS A 465 10.54 23.65 32.16
N GLN A 466 9.69 23.18 33.07
CA GLN A 466 9.96 21.99 33.89
C GLN A 466 10.14 20.72 33.04
N THR A 467 9.33 20.57 31.99
CA THR A 467 9.50 19.45 31.03
C THR A 467 10.85 19.56 30.31
N ALA A 468 11.19 20.75 29.82
CA ALA A 468 12.44 20.99 29.11
C ALA A 468 13.69 20.89 30.00
N GLU A 469 13.60 21.31 31.26
CA GLU A 469 14.65 21.17 32.28
C GLU A 469 14.96 19.70 32.58
N ALA A 470 13.93 18.85 32.65
CA ALA A 470 14.13 17.41 32.81
C ALA A 470 14.93 16.81 31.64
N ILE A 471 14.61 17.22 30.41
CA ILE A 471 15.33 16.79 29.20
C ILE A 471 16.75 17.35 29.20
N ALA A 472 16.93 18.65 29.45
CA ALA A 472 18.23 19.31 29.47
C ALA A 472 19.20 18.71 30.50
N LYS A 473 18.66 18.33 31.67
CA LYS A 473 19.44 17.70 32.74
C LYS A 473 20.03 16.36 32.31
N LEU A 474 19.31 15.56 31.52
CA LEU A 474 19.77 14.25 31.07
C LEU A 474 20.57 14.31 29.77
N SER A 475 20.20 15.17 28.81
CA SER A 475 20.90 15.29 27.53
C SER A 475 22.16 16.17 27.60
N GLY A 476 22.25 17.08 28.57
CA GLY A 476 23.32 18.08 28.67
C GLY A 476 23.19 19.24 27.67
N ALA A 477 22.10 19.29 26.90
CA ALA A 477 21.86 20.31 25.90
C ALA A 477 21.47 21.67 26.53
N PRO A 478 21.87 22.81 25.91
CA PRO A 478 21.45 24.13 26.37
C PRO A 478 19.93 24.32 26.21
N LEU A 479 19.30 24.84 27.27
CA LEU A 479 17.88 25.24 27.28
C LEU A 479 17.74 26.71 26.89
N ILE A 480 16.94 26.97 25.85
CA ILE A 480 16.64 28.29 25.30
C ILE A 480 15.15 28.55 25.44
N ILE A 481 14.79 29.65 26.09
CA ILE A 481 13.39 30.07 26.23
C ILE A 481 13.02 31.01 25.09
N ASP A 482 11.95 30.71 24.36
CA ASP A 482 11.45 31.53 23.25
C ASP A 482 9.96 31.84 23.40
N GLU A 483 9.62 33.13 23.46
CA GLU A 483 8.24 33.62 23.61
C GLU A 483 7.34 33.19 22.46
N ARG A 484 7.89 32.95 21.25
CA ARG A 484 7.10 32.53 20.08
C ARG A 484 6.51 31.12 20.23
N LEU A 485 6.96 30.34 21.21
CA LEU A 485 6.48 28.99 21.53
C LEU A 485 5.40 28.95 22.61
N ARG A 486 4.96 30.09 23.15
CA ARG A 486 3.92 30.15 24.19
C ARG A 486 2.58 29.56 23.72
N GLU A 487 1.72 29.21 24.69
CA GLU A 487 0.36 28.78 24.42
C GLU A 487 -0.47 29.93 23.81
N VAL A 488 -1.60 29.61 23.19
CA VAL A 488 -2.59 30.59 22.72
C VAL A 488 -2.97 31.55 23.84
N GLU A 489 -3.04 32.85 23.53
CA GLU A 489 -3.62 33.83 24.43
C GLU A 489 -5.15 33.72 24.39
N PHE A 490 -5.79 33.50 25.54
CA PHE A 490 -7.24 33.29 25.61
C PHE A 490 -8.04 34.58 25.84
N GLY A 491 -7.40 35.75 25.77
CA GLY A 491 -8.06 37.05 25.93
C GLY A 491 -8.80 37.16 27.26
N GLU A 492 -10.07 37.53 27.22
CA GLU A 492 -10.92 37.65 28.41
C GLU A 492 -11.19 36.32 29.14
N TYR A 493 -10.81 35.17 28.55
CA TYR A 493 -11.01 33.84 29.15
C TYR A 493 -9.82 33.34 29.94
N GLU A 494 -8.71 34.06 29.93
CA GLU A 494 -7.53 33.72 30.71
C GLU A 494 -7.88 33.47 32.20
N GLY A 495 -7.47 32.33 32.72
CA GLY A 495 -7.73 31.88 34.10
C GLY A 495 -9.15 31.34 34.37
N LYS A 496 -10.07 31.35 33.39
CA LYS A 496 -11.43 30.82 33.58
C LYS A 496 -11.47 29.29 33.48
N HIS A 497 -12.35 28.67 34.27
CA HIS A 497 -12.60 27.23 34.28
C HIS A 497 -13.44 26.77 33.08
N ILE A 498 -13.13 25.59 32.56
CA ILE A 498 -13.85 24.90 31.48
C ILE A 498 -14.71 23.81 32.11
N ASP A 499 -16.03 23.99 32.08
CA ASP A 499 -16.96 22.96 32.52
C ASP A 499 -17.21 21.94 31.41
N PHE A 500 -16.56 20.78 31.49
CA PHE A 500 -16.77 19.68 30.54
C PHE A 500 -18.06 18.88 30.79
N THR A 501 -18.79 19.15 31.87
CA THR A 501 -20.08 18.51 32.15
C THR A 501 -21.25 19.21 31.45
N ASP A 502 -21.05 20.48 31.04
CA ASP A 502 -21.99 21.19 30.18
C ASP A 502 -21.83 20.78 28.71
N LEU A 503 -22.57 19.75 28.32
CA LEU A 503 -22.61 19.27 26.95
C LEU A 503 -23.20 20.30 25.97
N THR A 504 -23.95 21.30 26.44
CA THR A 504 -24.51 22.36 25.60
C THR A 504 -23.38 23.20 25.01
N PHE A 505 -22.45 23.63 25.86
CA PHE A 505 -21.24 24.35 25.46
C PHE A 505 -20.37 23.54 24.50
N ILE A 506 -20.18 22.24 24.76
CA ILE A 506 -19.40 21.35 23.87
C ILE A 506 -20.09 21.17 22.52
N LYS A 507 -21.42 21.02 22.50
CA LYS A 507 -22.20 20.86 21.27
C LYS A 507 -22.25 22.14 20.45
N GLU A 508 -22.48 23.30 21.06
CA GLU A 508 -22.44 24.59 20.37
C GLU A 508 -21.05 24.87 19.80
N ARG A 509 -19.98 24.57 20.56
CA ARG A 509 -18.59 24.64 20.09
C ARG A 509 -18.35 23.72 18.89
N ARG A 510 -18.81 22.47 18.93
CA ARG A 510 -18.67 21.52 17.81
C ARG A 510 -19.52 21.90 16.60
N ALA A 511 -20.78 22.28 16.80
CA ALA A 511 -21.70 22.68 15.74
C ALA A 511 -21.17 23.91 15.01
N LYS A 512 -20.71 24.92 15.75
CA LYS A 512 -20.10 26.12 15.17
C LYS A 512 -18.76 25.84 14.49
N LYS A 513 -17.93 24.93 15.03
CA LYS A 513 -16.69 24.50 14.36
C LYS A 513 -16.98 23.84 13.00
N ILE A 514 -18.01 23.00 12.95
CA ILE A 514 -18.47 22.35 11.72
C ILE A 514 -19.04 23.39 10.74
N GLU A 515 -19.77 24.39 11.23
CA GLU A 515 -20.36 25.47 10.42
C GLU A 515 -19.33 26.47 9.88
N GLU A 516 -18.32 26.84 10.70
CA GLU A 516 -17.33 27.86 10.35
C GLU A 516 -16.13 27.33 9.54
N GLN A 517 -15.94 26.01 9.44
CA GLN A 517 -14.80 25.36 8.76
C GLN A 517 -13.44 25.94 9.20
N LYS A 518 -13.26 26.09 10.50
CA LYS A 518 -12.08 26.69 11.11
C LYS A 518 -11.24 25.66 11.86
N PRO A 519 -9.89 25.76 11.82
CA PRO A 519 -9.00 24.79 12.46
C PRO A 519 -9.04 24.86 13.98
N GLU A 520 -9.44 26.00 14.55
CA GLU A 520 -9.40 26.23 15.98
C GLU A 520 -10.14 25.15 16.77
N SER A 521 -9.45 24.63 17.76
CA SER A 521 -9.96 23.61 18.65
C SER A 521 -11.05 24.18 19.56
N ILE A 522 -10.92 25.44 19.99
CA ILE A 522 -11.83 26.17 20.88
C ILE A 522 -12.59 27.27 20.13
N PHE A 523 -13.77 27.61 20.65
CA PHE A 523 -14.56 28.74 20.16
C PHE A 523 -13.72 30.03 20.27
N HIS A 524 -13.60 30.79 19.19
CA HIS A 524 -12.83 32.03 19.18
C HIS A 524 -13.62 33.18 19.82
N PHE A 525 -13.13 33.70 20.94
CA PHE A 525 -13.72 34.83 21.66
C PHE A 525 -13.02 36.15 21.33
N PRO A 526 -13.67 37.32 21.54
CA PRO A 526 -13.01 38.61 21.40
C PRO A 526 -11.71 38.67 22.23
N GLY A 527 -10.61 39.07 21.58
CA GLY A 527 -9.29 39.20 22.22
C GLY A 527 -8.48 37.91 22.35
N MET A 528 -9.00 36.77 21.89
CA MET A 528 -8.25 35.52 21.79
C MET A 528 -7.28 35.56 20.59
N GLU A 529 -6.13 34.90 20.69
CA GLU A 529 -5.20 34.73 19.57
C GLU A 529 -5.80 33.77 18.51
N THR A 530 -5.66 34.10 17.22
CA THR A 530 -6.17 33.27 16.11
C THR A 530 -5.16 32.19 15.71
N TRP A 531 -5.64 31.13 15.03
CA TRP A 531 -4.73 30.13 14.46
C TRP A 531 -3.66 30.76 13.56
N ASP A 532 -4.04 31.68 12.67
CA ASP A 532 -3.12 32.37 11.76
C ASP A 532 -2.00 33.14 12.50
N SER A 533 -2.32 33.73 13.67
CA SER A 533 -1.32 34.40 14.51
C SER A 533 -0.32 33.41 15.08
N VAL A 534 -0.80 32.28 15.63
CA VAL A 534 0.03 31.18 16.14
C VAL A 534 0.91 30.62 15.02
N GLN A 535 0.32 30.36 13.86
CA GLN A 535 1.01 29.86 12.68
C GLN A 535 2.14 30.81 12.26
N LYS A 536 1.87 32.11 12.22
CA LYS A 536 2.87 33.13 11.86
C LYS A 536 4.03 33.12 12.84
N ARG A 537 3.81 33.16 14.16
CA ARG A 537 4.90 33.18 15.15
C ARG A 537 5.71 31.87 15.18
N VAL A 538 5.06 30.72 15.02
CA VAL A 538 5.73 29.41 14.94
C VAL A 538 6.56 29.31 13.66
N LYS A 539 6.03 29.78 12.53
CA LYS A 539 6.78 29.87 11.27
C LYS A 539 7.99 30.79 11.40
N ASP A 540 7.80 31.99 11.96
CA ASP A 540 8.89 32.95 12.20
C ASP A 540 9.96 32.35 13.14
N PHE A 541 9.56 31.53 14.11
CA PHE A 541 10.48 30.76 14.96
C PHE A 541 11.28 29.71 14.16
N LEU A 542 10.61 28.81 13.45
CA LEU A 542 11.27 27.73 12.71
C LEU A 542 12.19 28.26 11.59
N GLN A 543 11.77 29.29 10.86
CA GLN A 543 12.58 29.91 9.81
C GLN A 543 13.86 30.55 10.34
N ASP A 544 13.85 30.99 11.60
CA ASP A 544 15.00 31.59 12.27
C ASP A 544 15.99 30.54 12.79
N ILE A 545 15.47 29.45 13.39
CA ILE A 545 16.30 28.45 14.07
C ILE A 545 16.83 27.34 13.14
N LEU A 546 16.04 26.87 12.17
CA LEU A 546 16.42 25.70 11.34
C LEU A 546 17.78 25.91 10.65
N PRO A 547 18.07 27.04 9.98
CA PRO A 547 19.36 27.25 9.31
C PRO A 547 20.58 27.16 10.24
N ARG A 548 20.41 27.37 11.54
CA ARG A 548 21.48 27.36 12.55
C ARG A 548 21.84 25.94 13.03
N HIS A 549 20.96 24.97 12.77
CA HIS A 549 20.98 23.63 13.35
C HIS A 549 21.23 22.53 12.32
N ARG A 550 22.00 22.80 11.25
CA ARG A 550 22.44 21.75 10.32
C ARG A 550 23.22 20.67 11.07
N SER A 551 23.00 19.40 10.74
CA SER A 551 23.53 18.22 11.43
C SER A 551 23.01 17.97 12.85
N ASP A 552 22.19 18.86 13.41
CA ASP A 552 21.78 18.79 14.80
C ASP A 552 20.48 18.01 14.98
N HIS A 553 20.29 17.53 16.20
CA HIS A 553 19.00 17.11 16.73
C HIS A 553 18.53 18.15 17.76
N ILE A 554 17.43 18.84 17.49
CA ILE A 554 16.85 19.83 18.41
C ILE A 554 15.54 19.33 19.01
N VAL A 555 15.26 19.76 20.25
CA VAL A 555 13.99 19.46 20.93
C VAL A 555 13.20 20.76 21.11
N ILE A 556 11.90 20.71 20.84
CA ILE A 556 10.97 21.83 21.02
C ILE A 556 9.88 21.39 22.01
N VAL A 557 9.79 22.07 23.15
CA VAL A 557 8.79 21.81 24.19
C VAL A 557 7.77 22.94 24.24
N SER A 558 6.53 22.65 23.87
CA SER A 558 5.47 23.64 23.77
C SER A 558 4.11 23.05 24.20
N HIS A 559 3.02 23.55 23.62
CA HIS A 559 1.64 23.23 23.98
C HIS A 559 0.85 22.69 22.79
N ALA A 560 -0.44 22.39 22.98
CA ALA A 560 -1.21 21.67 21.98
C ALA A 560 -1.25 22.41 20.62
N ASP A 561 -1.68 23.67 20.60
CA ASP A 561 -1.89 24.42 19.35
C ASP A 561 -0.56 24.80 18.67
N PRO A 562 0.51 25.23 19.36
CA PRO A 562 1.82 25.42 18.71
C PRO A 562 2.41 24.12 18.13
N ILE A 563 2.26 22.97 18.80
CA ILE A 563 2.75 21.68 18.28
C ILE A 563 1.97 21.28 17.02
N GLN A 564 0.65 21.50 17.00
CA GLN A 564 -0.15 21.31 15.79
C GLN A 564 0.27 22.26 14.65
N ASN A 565 0.66 23.50 14.95
CA ASN A 565 1.22 24.44 13.96
C ASN A 565 2.62 24.02 13.47
N ILE A 566 3.45 23.45 14.33
CA ILE A 566 4.74 22.85 13.94
C ILE A 566 4.47 21.69 12.97
N ARG A 567 3.52 20.80 13.28
CA ARG A 567 3.11 19.72 12.37
C ARG A 567 2.63 20.28 11.03
N HIS A 568 1.74 21.28 11.02
CA HIS A 568 1.27 21.92 9.80
C HIS A 568 2.43 22.50 8.95
N PHE A 569 3.40 23.14 9.60
CA PHE A 569 4.59 23.68 8.92
C PHE A 569 5.37 22.59 8.16
N PHE A 570 5.59 21.43 8.79
CA PHE A 570 6.36 20.35 8.20
C PHE A 570 5.57 19.47 7.23
N THR A 571 4.31 19.14 7.54
CA THR A 571 3.54 18.17 6.75
C THR A 571 2.69 18.81 5.65
N HIS A 572 2.48 20.13 5.72
CA HIS A 572 1.52 20.86 4.90
C HIS A 572 0.09 20.29 4.95
N GLU A 573 -0.22 19.51 5.99
CA GLU A 573 -1.54 18.95 6.21
C GLU A 573 -2.55 20.07 6.52
N ASP A 574 -3.77 19.93 6.03
CA ASP A 574 -4.83 20.92 6.22
C ASP A 574 -5.03 21.22 7.73
N PRO A 575 -4.91 22.50 8.16
CA PRO A 575 -5.18 22.89 9.54
C PRO A 575 -6.53 22.41 10.07
N ILE A 576 -7.58 22.38 9.24
CA ILE A 576 -8.92 21.92 9.65
C ILE A 576 -8.85 20.45 10.05
N LYS A 577 -8.21 19.63 9.19
CA LYS A 577 -7.99 18.21 9.44
C LYS A 577 -7.17 17.99 10.71
N ILE A 578 -6.08 18.73 10.90
CA ILE A 578 -5.27 18.67 12.14
C ILE A 578 -6.13 19.03 13.37
N GLY A 579 -6.94 20.08 13.26
CA GLY A 579 -7.82 20.52 14.35
C GLY A 579 -8.91 19.52 14.72
N HIS A 580 -9.26 18.57 13.85
CA HIS A 580 -10.22 17.49 14.13
C HIS A 580 -9.57 16.29 14.83
N GLN A 581 -8.25 16.16 14.78
CA GLN A 581 -7.52 15.08 15.41
C GLN A 581 -7.41 15.28 16.94
N PRO A 582 -7.17 14.20 17.71
CA PRO A 582 -6.86 14.31 19.12
C PRO A 582 -5.67 15.23 19.37
N TYR A 583 -5.67 15.94 20.50
CA TYR A 583 -4.50 16.73 20.88
C TYR A 583 -3.26 15.84 21.07
N PRO A 584 -2.06 16.39 20.83
CA PRO A 584 -0.82 15.73 21.16
C PRO A 584 -0.83 15.25 22.63
N THR A 585 -0.44 13.98 22.81
CA THR A 585 -0.32 13.34 24.13
C THR A 585 0.78 14.01 24.94
N TYR A 586 0.59 14.11 26.25
CA TYR A 586 1.54 14.75 27.17
C TYR A 586 2.91 14.09 27.13
N ALA A 587 3.94 14.93 26.98
CA ALA A 587 5.35 14.55 26.87
C ALA A 587 5.68 13.51 25.79
N THR A 588 4.78 13.24 24.83
CA THR A 588 5.06 12.30 23.74
C THR A 588 5.78 13.02 22.59
N PRO A 589 6.95 12.53 22.14
CA PRO A 589 7.66 13.08 20.98
C PRO A 589 6.84 13.02 19.68
N SER A 590 7.04 14.01 18.81
CA SER A 590 6.72 13.96 17.38
C SER A 590 7.96 14.37 16.60
N ILE A 591 8.37 13.54 15.65
CA ILE A 591 9.69 13.67 15.00
C ILE A 591 9.53 14.23 13.59
N PHE A 592 10.34 15.24 13.26
CA PHE A 592 10.43 15.87 11.95
C PHE A 592 11.88 15.92 11.48
N TYR A 593 12.09 16.01 10.17
CA TYR A 593 13.41 16.05 9.55
C TYR A 593 13.40 17.14 8.50
N TRP A 594 14.23 18.16 8.67
CA TRP A 594 14.33 19.26 7.72
C TRP A 594 15.44 19.00 6.71
N ASP A 595 15.11 19.05 5.42
CA ASP A 595 16.08 18.98 4.33
C ASP A 595 16.48 20.40 3.91
N HIS A 596 17.70 20.79 4.24
CA HIS A 596 18.20 22.13 3.95
C HIS A 596 18.40 22.43 2.47
N ASP A 597 18.63 21.39 1.66
CA ASP A 597 18.86 21.58 0.22
C ASP A 597 17.57 21.82 -0.54
N ARG A 598 16.45 21.39 0.05
CA ARG A 598 15.10 21.56 -0.50
C ARG A 598 14.32 22.68 0.19
N GLY A 599 14.62 22.96 1.46
CA GLY A 599 13.91 23.95 2.26
C GLY A 599 12.51 23.48 2.66
N GLU A 600 12.36 22.18 2.92
CA GLU A 600 11.10 21.52 3.29
C GLU A 600 11.36 20.29 4.17
N GLN A 601 10.29 19.68 4.67
CA GLN A 601 10.36 18.40 5.38
C GLN A 601 10.91 17.30 4.46
N MET A 602 11.75 16.43 5.00
CA MET A 602 12.29 15.27 4.30
C MET A 602 11.17 14.30 3.89
N ASP A 603 11.00 14.17 2.58
CA ASP A 603 10.14 13.19 1.93
C ASP A 603 11.01 12.01 1.43
N LEU A 604 10.45 10.80 1.44
CA LEU A 604 11.13 9.56 1.04
C LEU A 604 10.83 9.15 -0.41
N HIS A 605 10.07 9.94 -1.18
CA HIS A 605 9.81 9.66 -2.60
C HIS A 605 11.07 9.86 -3.44
N LYS A 606 11.06 9.19 -4.60
CA LYS A 606 12.19 9.06 -5.52
C LYS A 606 12.87 10.41 -5.86
N GLU A 607 12.11 11.46 -6.10
CA GLU A 607 12.60 12.79 -6.48
C GLU A 607 13.36 13.54 -5.36
N TYR A 608 13.22 13.11 -4.11
CA TYR A 608 13.88 13.68 -2.93
C TYR A 608 15.16 12.93 -2.54
N ILE A 609 15.19 11.61 -2.75
CA ILE A 609 16.25 10.75 -2.21
C ILE A 609 17.21 10.19 -3.27
N ASP A 610 16.86 10.18 -4.56
CA ASP A 610 17.74 9.64 -5.62
C ASP A 610 19.04 10.45 -5.79
N ASP A 611 19.06 11.71 -5.32
CA ASP A 611 20.25 12.57 -5.34
C ASP A 611 21.14 12.40 -4.10
N ILE A 612 20.71 11.64 -3.09
CA ILE A 612 21.50 11.33 -1.89
C ILE A 612 22.45 10.18 -2.22
N ALA A 613 23.75 10.47 -2.13
CA ALA A 613 24.82 9.51 -2.34
C ALA A 613 25.94 9.77 -1.33
N TRP A 614 26.66 8.73 -0.94
CA TRP A 614 27.80 8.81 -0.01
C TRP A 614 28.93 7.90 -0.44
N THR A 615 30.11 8.19 0.09
CA THR A 615 31.36 7.50 -0.25
C THR A 615 31.36 6.06 0.24
N GLY A 616 31.63 5.12 -0.68
CA GLY A 616 31.75 3.70 -0.35
C GLY A 616 33.16 3.28 0.06
N SER A 617 33.38 1.97 0.08
CA SER A 617 34.67 1.38 0.36
C SER A 617 35.69 1.75 -0.71
N GLU A 618 36.95 1.91 -0.30
CA GLU A 618 38.05 2.17 -1.22
C GLU A 618 38.15 1.08 -2.31
N ASN A 619 38.31 1.53 -3.55
CA ASN A 619 38.51 0.70 -4.74
C ASN A 619 39.67 1.29 -5.55
N THR A 620 40.80 0.59 -5.62
CA THR A 620 42.04 1.09 -6.24
C THR A 620 41.90 1.44 -7.74
N LYS A 621 40.90 0.93 -8.44
CA LYS A 621 40.67 1.24 -9.86
C LYS A 621 39.74 2.42 -10.11
N GLU A 622 38.90 2.76 -9.13
CA GLU A 622 37.82 3.73 -9.30
C GLU A 622 37.92 4.91 -8.35
N SER A 623 38.64 4.77 -7.24
CA SER A 623 38.89 5.85 -6.27
C SER A 623 39.91 6.83 -6.84
N VAL A 624 39.80 8.09 -6.43
CA VAL A 624 40.73 9.14 -6.82
C VAL A 624 41.44 9.65 -5.57
N HIS A 625 42.77 9.56 -5.56
CA HIS A 625 43.57 10.17 -4.51
C HIS A 625 43.78 11.63 -4.85
N LEU A 626 43.42 12.51 -3.93
CA LEU A 626 43.56 13.95 -4.07
C LEU A 626 44.58 14.48 -3.07
N THR A 627 45.48 15.32 -3.58
CA THR A 627 46.23 16.25 -2.74
C THR A 627 45.64 17.63 -2.96
N LEU A 628 44.82 18.04 -1.99
CA LEU A 628 44.08 19.30 -1.96
C LEU A 628 45.03 20.42 -1.52
N VAL A 629 45.28 21.39 -2.40
CA VAL A 629 46.19 22.51 -2.18
C VAL A 629 45.41 23.80 -2.09
N ARG A 630 45.57 24.53 -0.98
CA ARG A 630 45.05 25.90 -0.87
C ARG A 630 46.02 26.86 -1.56
N HIS A 631 45.49 27.80 -2.35
CA HIS A 631 46.29 28.86 -2.97
C HIS A 631 47.15 29.63 -1.94
N GLY A 632 48.26 30.21 -2.40
CA GLY A 632 49.15 31.05 -1.57
C GLY A 632 48.49 32.36 -1.11
N GLU A 633 49.11 33.06 -0.16
CA GLU A 633 48.63 34.32 0.41
C GLU A 633 48.38 35.42 -0.65
N THR A 634 47.23 36.10 -0.53
CA THR A 634 46.89 37.36 -1.23
C THR A 634 46.87 38.54 -0.25
N ASP A 635 46.88 39.78 -0.75
CA ASP A 635 46.78 40.97 0.11
C ASP A 635 45.48 40.97 0.94
N TRP A 636 44.38 40.47 0.37
CA TRP A 636 43.12 40.33 1.12
C TRP A 636 43.18 39.22 2.17
N ASN A 637 44.05 38.22 2.05
CA ASN A 637 44.24 37.23 3.12
C ASN A 637 44.92 37.88 4.32
N LYS A 638 46.00 38.63 4.05
CA LYS A 638 46.77 39.38 5.03
C LYS A 638 45.94 40.44 5.74
N GLU A 639 45.06 41.12 5.02
CA GLU A 639 44.13 42.14 5.55
C GLU A 639 42.89 41.56 6.24
N GLY A 640 42.69 40.23 6.23
CA GLY A 640 41.51 39.61 6.84
C GLY A 640 40.19 39.90 6.13
N LYS A 641 40.23 40.20 4.82
CA LYS A 641 39.03 40.46 4.00
C LYS A 641 38.39 39.16 3.49
N THR A 642 37.07 39.19 3.31
CA THR A 642 36.32 38.09 2.68
C THR A 642 36.61 38.02 1.18
N GLN A 643 37.06 36.87 0.71
CA GLN A 643 37.38 36.59 -0.69
C GLN A 643 36.44 35.51 -1.21
N GLY A 644 35.70 35.80 -2.28
CA GLY A 644 34.84 34.85 -2.97
C GLY A 644 35.25 34.75 -4.43
N HIS A 645 34.40 35.27 -5.31
CA HIS A 645 34.64 35.23 -6.76
C HIS A 645 35.47 36.42 -7.26
N GLU A 646 35.61 37.50 -6.48
CA GLU A 646 36.51 38.60 -6.81
C GLU A 646 37.95 38.09 -6.99
N ASP A 647 38.58 38.46 -8.10
CA ASP A 647 39.85 37.87 -8.51
C ASP A 647 41.06 38.70 -8.02
N ILE A 648 41.57 38.33 -6.86
CA ILE A 648 42.75 38.94 -6.24
C ILE A 648 43.97 38.03 -6.45
N PRO A 649 45.08 38.51 -7.05
CA PRO A 649 46.26 37.70 -7.33
C PRO A 649 47.10 37.42 -6.07
N LEU A 650 48.08 36.52 -6.20
CA LEU A 650 49.04 36.22 -5.13
C LEU A 650 49.96 37.41 -4.84
N ASN A 651 50.25 37.63 -3.56
CA ASN A 651 51.29 38.56 -3.14
C ASN A 651 52.68 37.87 -3.15
N ALA A 652 53.74 38.60 -2.78
CA ALA A 652 55.09 38.05 -2.76
C ALA A 652 55.28 36.90 -1.76
N THR A 653 54.55 36.90 -0.64
CA THR A 653 54.52 35.80 0.33
C THR A 653 53.87 34.57 -0.29
N GLY A 654 52.70 34.71 -0.91
CA GLY A 654 51.97 33.61 -1.52
C GLY A 654 52.73 32.89 -2.63
N ARG A 655 53.52 33.62 -3.43
CA ARG A 655 54.43 33.01 -4.42
C ARG A 655 55.51 32.14 -3.76
N LYS A 656 56.10 32.62 -2.65
CA LYS A 656 57.09 31.85 -1.88
C LYS A 656 56.46 30.63 -1.20
N GLU A 657 55.24 30.76 -0.68
CA GLU A 657 54.50 29.62 -0.13
C GLU A 657 54.28 28.53 -1.19
N ALA A 658 53.86 28.90 -2.40
CA ALA A 658 53.69 27.96 -3.50
C ALA A 658 55.00 27.27 -3.92
N GLU A 659 56.11 28.00 -3.94
CA GLU A 659 57.44 27.42 -4.18
C GLU A 659 57.87 26.45 -3.08
N ALA A 660 57.68 26.82 -1.81
CA ALA A 660 58.00 25.97 -0.66
C ALA A 660 57.15 24.68 -0.67
N LEU A 661 55.87 24.79 -0.99
CA LEU A 661 54.98 23.64 -1.11
C LEU A 661 55.40 22.71 -2.25
N ALA A 662 55.92 23.25 -3.36
CA ALA A 662 56.46 22.41 -4.43
C ALA A 662 57.64 21.56 -3.97
N GLU A 663 58.52 22.13 -3.12
CA GLU A 663 59.63 21.39 -2.52
C GLU A 663 59.13 20.34 -1.52
N GLU A 664 58.04 20.58 -0.79
CA GLU A 664 57.43 19.57 0.08
C GLU A 664 56.86 18.38 -0.71
N LEU A 665 56.22 18.66 -1.84
CA LEU A 665 55.52 17.66 -2.65
C LEU A 665 56.43 16.94 -3.68
N HIS A 666 57.73 17.25 -3.75
CA HIS A 666 58.63 16.75 -4.80
C HIS A 666 58.74 15.23 -4.90
N ASN A 667 58.53 14.51 -3.79
CA ASN A 667 58.62 13.05 -3.73
C ASN A 667 57.28 12.34 -4.01
N VAL A 668 56.20 13.08 -4.19
CA VAL A 668 54.88 12.52 -4.49
C VAL A 668 54.65 12.54 -5.99
N ARG A 669 54.22 11.42 -6.54
CA ARG A 669 53.94 11.29 -7.98
C ARG A 669 52.47 11.63 -8.25
N PHE A 670 52.25 12.66 -9.06
CA PHE A 670 50.91 13.06 -9.50
C PHE A 670 50.72 12.80 -10.98
N ASP A 671 49.49 12.46 -11.37
CA ASP A 671 49.10 12.31 -12.78
C ASP A 671 48.80 13.66 -13.44
N GLY A 672 48.49 14.69 -12.63
CA GLY A 672 48.37 16.07 -13.09
C GLY A 672 47.63 16.98 -12.11
N ILE A 673 47.46 18.24 -12.51
CA ILE A 673 46.86 19.30 -11.69
C ILE A 673 45.47 19.68 -12.21
N VAL A 674 44.50 19.80 -11.31
CA VAL A 674 43.20 20.41 -11.58
C VAL A 674 43.09 21.67 -10.72
N THR A 675 42.71 22.81 -11.29
CA THR A 675 42.72 24.09 -10.55
C THR A 675 41.50 24.95 -10.81
N SER A 676 41.17 25.80 -9.83
CA SER A 676 40.22 26.90 -10.03
C SER A 676 40.76 27.91 -11.04
N ASP A 677 39.85 28.50 -11.80
CA ASP A 677 40.15 29.53 -12.80
C ASP A 677 40.52 30.91 -12.23
N LEU A 678 40.30 31.15 -10.94
CA LEU A 678 40.70 32.41 -10.27
C LEU A 678 42.22 32.53 -10.21
N SER A 679 42.74 33.72 -10.51
CA SER A 679 44.17 33.99 -10.72
C SER A 679 45.07 33.46 -9.59
N ARG A 680 44.69 33.64 -8.32
CA ARG A 680 45.45 33.13 -7.15
C ARG A 680 45.66 31.62 -7.15
N ALA A 681 44.63 30.85 -7.50
CA ALA A 681 44.71 29.38 -7.54
C ALA A 681 45.47 28.93 -8.79
N LYS A 682 45.17 29.54 -9.94
CA LYS A 682 45.84 29.27 -11.19
C LYS A 682 47.34 29.57 -11.14
N GLU A 683 47.73 30.70 -10.54
CA GLU A 683 49.14 31.07 -10.39
C GLU A 683 49.89 30.12 -9.44
N THR A 684 49.22 29.69 -8.35
CA THR A 684 49.75 28.64 -7.46
C THR A 684 49.97 27.34 -8.26
N ALA A 685 48.98 26.92 -9.07
CA ALA A 685 49.08 25.74 -9.92
C ALA A 685 50.19 25.85 -10.98
N ASP A 686 50.39 27.03 -11.59
CA ASP A 686 51.46 27.28 -12.57
C ASP A 686 52.86 27.12 -11.94
N ILE A 687 53.04 27.59 -10.70
CA ILE A 687 54.29 27.42 -9.95
C ILE A 687 54.54 25.93 -9.66
N LEU A 688 53.53 25.23 -9.14
CA LEU A 688 53.59 23.80 -8.85
C LEU A 688 53.86 22.97 -10.11
N SER A 689 53.16 23.25 -11.21
CA SER A 689 53.33 22.58 -12.49
C SER A 689 54.77 22.68 -13.00
N LYS A 690 55.36 23.88 -12.96
CA LYS A 690 56.74 24.13 -13.41
C LYS A 690 57.78 23.42 -12.53
N LYS A 691 57.59 23.45 -11.21
CA LYS A 691 58.56 22.89 -10.24
C LYS A 691 58.49 21.37 -10.18
N LEU A 692 57.28 20.80 -10.10
CA LEU A 692 57.04 19.35 -10.04
C LEU A 692 57.08 18.67 -11.42
N LYS A 693 57.09 19.45 -12.51
CA LYS A 693 57.08 18.98 -13.91
C LYS A 693 55.87 18.10 -14.24
N ILE A 694 54.69 18.47 -13.72
CA ILE A 694 53.41 17.79 -13.97
C ILE A 694 52.46 18.71 -14.75
N PRO A 695 51.62 18.19 -15.66
CA PRO A 695 50.73 19.01 -16.47
C PRO A 695 49.52 19.53 -15.69
N ILE A 696 49.02 20.71 -16.05
CA ILE A 696 47.67 21.14 -15.68
C ILE A 696 46.69 20.46 -16.62
N LEU A 697 45.86 19.58 -16.08
CA LEU A 697 44.86 18.80 -16.82
C LEU A 697 43.61 19.63 -17.10
N GLU A 698 43.19 20.44 -16.12
CA GLU A 698 41.94 21.19 -16.20
C GLU A 698 41.99 22.47 -15.35
N VAL A 699 41.38 23.52 -15.89
CA VAL A 699 41.08 24.78 -15.20
C VAL A 699 39.58 24.97 -15.22
N THR A 700 38.92 25.03 -14.06
CA THR A 700 37.46 24.96 -13.97
C THR A 700 36.87 25.95 -12.97
N GLU A 701 35.70 26.51 -13.30
CA GLU A 701 34.94 27.38 -12.39
C GLU A 701 34.27 26.62 -11.25
N LEU A 702 34.11 25.30 -11.37
CA LEU A 702 33.49 24.46 -10.33
C LEU A 702 34.26 24.51 -9.00
N LEU A 703 35.57 24.77 -9.07
CA LEU A 703 36.47 24.86 -7.94
C LEU A 703 36.57 26.27 -7.33
N ARG A 704 35.77 27.24 -7.78
CA ARG A 704 35.74 28.57 -7.17
C ARG A 704 35.31 28.51 -5.70
N GLU A 705 35.74 29.49 -4.92
CA GLU A 705 35.29 29.69 -3.54
C GLU A 705 33.78 29.94 -3.50
N ARG A 706 33.14 29.84 -2.33
CA ARG A 706 31.75 30.27 -2.19
C ARG A 706 31.60 31.73 -2.61
N LYS A 707 30.59 32.04 -3.42
CA LYS A 707 30.29 33.43 -3.80
C LYS A 707 29.72 34.20 -2.62
N PHE A 708 30.38 35.27 -2.17
CA PHE A 708 29.95 36.05 -1.01
C PHE A 708 29.24 37.36 -1.35
N GLY A 709 29.12 37.71 -2.64
CA GLY A 709 28.31 38.86 -3.07
C GLY A 709 28.75 40.15 -2.38
N GLU A 710 27.82 40.88 -1.75
CA GLU A 710 28.09 42.16 -1.07
C GLU A 710 29.09 42.06 0.11
N TRP A 711 29.40 40.85 0.59
CA TRP A 711 30.41 40.64 1.64
C TRP A 711 31.85 40.62 1.09
N GLU A 712 32.06 40.46 -0.21
CA GLU A 712 33.39 40.42 -0.81
C GLU A 712 34.13 41.75 -0.59
N GLY A 713 35.39 41.66 -0.15
CA GLY A 713 36.24 42.83 0.16
C GLY A 713 35.97 43.51 1.50
N LYS A 714 34.94 43.08 2.24
CA LYS A 714 34.69 43.56 3.62
C LYS A 714 35.58 42.81 4.61
N SER A 715 35.90 43.48 5.72
CA SER A 715 36.61 42.86 6.85
C SER A 715 35.77 41.71 7.41
N LYS A 716 36.41 40.55 7.64
CA LYS A 716 35.74 39.43 8.29
C LYS A 716 35.30 39.80 9.70
N GLU A 717 36.14 40.48 10.49
CA GLU A 717 35.78 40.93 11.85
C GLU A 717 34.53 41.82 11.85
N ASP A 718 34.45 42.78 10.93
CA ASP A 718 33.27 43.66 10.82
C ASP A 718 32.01 42.86 10.47
N LEU A 719 32.12 41.86 9.60
CA LEU A 719 31.00 41.00 9.23
C LEU A 719 30.57 40.12 10.42
N LEU A 720 31.52 39.56 11.16
CA LEU A 720 31.26 38.75 12.35
C LEU A 720 30.50 39.59 13.40
N ALA A 721 30.95 40.82 13.65
CA ALA A 721 30.31 41.73 14.58
C ALA A 721 28.92 42.19 14.10
N LYS A 722 28.81 42.63 12.84
CA LYS A 722 27.57 43.20 12.29
C LYS A 722 26.45 42.17 12.16
N HIS A 723 26.79 40.92 11.88
CA HIS A 723 25.83 39.84 11.66
C HIS A 723 25.79 38.82 12.81
N SER A 724 26.42 39.13 13.96
CA SER A 724 26.45 38.26 15.15
C SER A 724 26.87 36.82 14.82
N LEU A 725 27.86 36.67 13.94
CA LEU A 725 28.32 35.37 13.48
C LEU A 725 29.22 34.74 14.55
N SER A 726 29.00 33.48 14.89
CA SER A 726 29.73 32.79 15.97
C SER A 726 31.08 32.19 15.54
N SER A 727 31.36 32.08 14.24
CA SER A 727 32.60 31.48 13.73
C SER A 727 33.28 32.34 12.66
N THR A 728 34.62 32.32 12.69
CA THR A 728 35.48 32.92 11.66
C THR A 728 35.41 32.23 10.28
N ASN A 729 34.81 31.05 10.19
CA ASN A 729 34.60 30.35 8.91
C ASN A 729 33.33 30.83 8.20
N VAL A 730 33.47 31.94 7.47
CA VAL A 730 32.36 32.57 6.73
C VAL A 730 31.82 31.67 5.61
N SER A 731 32.63 30.76 5.02
CA SER A 731 32.21 29.89 3.91
C SER A 731 31.09 28.93 4.29
N PHE A 732 31.05 28.47 5.54
CA PHE A 732 30.02 27.55 6.05
C PHE A 732 28.91 28.26 6.82
N HIS A 733 28.93 29.58 6.92
CA HIS A 733 27.90 30.29 7.63
C HIS A 733 26.54 30.16 6.92
N HIS A 734 25.46 29.90 7.67
CA HIS A 734 24.12 29.67 7.11
C HIS A 734 23.52 30.91 6.43
N HIS A 735 23.83 32.11 6.91
CA HIS A 735 23.44 33.35 6.25
C HIS A 735 23.96 33.43 4.80
N THR A 736 23.08 33.87 3.91
CA THR A 736 23.39 34.09 2.50
C THR A 736 23.40 35.60 2.23
N PRO A 737 24.56 36.21 1.95
CA PRO A 737 24.60 37.63 1.58
C PRO A 737 23.88 37.87 0.26
N LYS A 738 23.39 39.11 0.07
CA LYS A 738 22.71 39.50 -1.17
C LYS A 738 23.66 39.30 -2.37
N HIS A 739 23.12 38.72 -3.45
CA HIS A 739 23.87 38.29 -4.64
C HIS A 739 24.95 37.20 -4.40
N GLY A 740 25.01 36.64 -3.19
CA GLY A 740 25.87 35.52 -2.83
C GLY A 740 25.23 34.15 -3.10
N GLU A 741 26.04 33.11 -2.97
CA GLU A 741 25.67 31.71 -3.07
C GLU A 741 25.25 31.20 -1.69
N SER A 742 24.13 30.48 -1.60
CA SER A 742 23.71 29.82 -0.35
C SER A 742 24.63 28.65 -0.01
N LEU A 743 24.68 28.24 1.26
CA LEU A 743 25.48 27.09 1.66
C LEU A 743 25.07 25.81 0.92
N SER A 744 23.77 25.57 0.77
CA SER A 744 23.26 24.41 0.02
C SER A 744 23.61 24.46 -1.48
N ALA A 745 23.55 25.63 -2.12
CA ALA A 745 23.99 25.78 -3.51
C ALA A 745 25.50 25.50 -3.66
N PHE A 746 26.28 25.98 -2.70
CA PHE A 746 27.72 25.74 -2.63
C PHE A 746 28.04 24.24 -2.47
N LEU A 747 27.45 23.56 -1.50
CA LEU A 747 27.66 22.12 -1.27
C LEU A 747 27.22 21.29 -2.48
N LYS A 748 26.09 21.62 -3.10
CA LYS A 748 25.62 20.95 -4.32
C LYS A 748 26.60 21.09 -5.48
N ARG A 749 27.24 22.25 -5.64
CA ARG A 749 28.31 22.46 -6.63
C ARG A 749 29.55 21.62 -6.29
N LEU A 750 29.91 21.48 -5.01
CA LEU A 750 31.03 20.63 -4.61
C LEU A 750 30.72 19.13 -4.79
N GLN A 751 29.46 18.70 -4.64
CA GLN A 751 29.06 17.35 -5.00
C GLN A 751 29.26 17.07 -6.50
N GLN A 752 28.99 18.05 -7.36
CA GLN A 752 29.29 17.95 -8.80
C GLN A 752 30.80 17.85 -9.06
N VAL A 753 31.64 18.49 -8.24
CA VAL A 753 33.09 18.31 -8.30
C VAL A 753 33.47 16.87 -7.96
N CYS A 754 32.93 16.29 -6.88
CA CYS A 754 33.18 14.88 -6.53
C CYS A 754 32.80 13.93 -7.67
N ASP A 755 31.61 14.11 -8.26
CA ASP A 755 31.13 13.31 -9.39
C ASP A 755 32.01 13.47 -10.64
N HIS A 756 32.41 14.70 -10.95
CA HIS A 756 33.30 15.02 -12.07
C HIS A 756 34.69 14.41 -11.89
N VAL A 757 35.23 14.47 -10.67
CA VAL A 757 36.55 13.92 -10.34
C VAL A 757 36.55 12.40 -10.47
N LEU A 758 35.56 11.72 -9.88
CA LEU A 758 35.40 10.26 -10.00
C LEU A 758 35.28 9.83 -11.46
N LYS A 759 34.53 10.58 -12.28
CA LYS A 759 34.31 10.23 -13.69
C LYS A 759 35.56 10.36 -14.55
N ASN A 760 36.35 11.42 -14.36
CA ASN A 760 37.44 11.78 -15.29
C ASN A 760 38.83 11.33 -14.81
N TYR A 761 38.99 11.09 -13.51
CA TYR A 761 40.28 10.83 -12.89
C TYR A 761 40.32 9.54 -12.05
N ALA A 762 39.37 8.62 -12.23
CA ALA A 762 39.36 7.29 -11.61
C ALA A 762 40.75 6.60 -11.65
N GLY A 763 41.21 6.12 -10.50
CA GLY A 763 42.50 5.42 -10.34
C GLY A 763 43.74 6.31 -10.41
N LYS A 764 43.59 7.64 -10.44
CA LYS A 764 44.70 8.60 -10.51
C LYS A 764 44.97 9.29 -9.17
N HIS A 765 46.17 9.83 -9.03
CA HIS A 765 46.55 10.77 -7.97
C HIS A 765 46.61 12.19 -8.54
N ILE A 766 45.62 13.00 -8.19
CA ILE A 766 45.43 14.36 -8.70
C ILE A 766 45.82 15.39 -7.65
N LEU A 767 46.56 16.41 -8.06
CA LEU A 767 46.83 17.59 -7.26
C LEU A 767 45.75 18.65 -7.57
N LEU A 768 44.92 19.00 -6.59
CA LEU A 768 43.78 19.89 -6.79
C LEU A 768 44.02 21.24 -6.09
N VAL A 769 44.19 22.31 -6.85
CA VAL A 769 44.49 23.65 -6.31
C VAL A 769 43.24 24.53 -6.28
N ALA A 770 42.78 24.89 -5.08
CA ALA A 770 41.56 25.69 -4.88
C ALA A 770 41.63 26.59 -3.61
N HIS A 771 40.46 26.90 -3.05
CA HIS A 771 40.26 27.88 -1.98
C HIS A 771 39.82 27.21 -0.67
N SER A 772 39.96 27.91 0.46
CA SER A 772 39.76 27.32 1.79
C SER A 772 38.38 26.68 1.97
N GLY A 773 37.30 27.38 1.59
CA GLY A 773 35.95 26.86 1.74
C GLY A 773 35.67 25.72 0.78
N THR A 774 36.17 25.80 -0.46
CA THR A 774 36.05 24.73 -1.47
C THR A 774 36.68 23.44 -0.97
N LEU A 775 37.91 23.51 -0.46
CA LEU A 775 38.63 22.33 0.04
C LEU A 775 37.95 21.75 1.28
N GLN A 776 37.55 22.61 2.23
CA GLN A 776 36.82 22.17 3.42
C GLN A 776 35.47 21.52 3.07
N GLY A 777 34.78 22.01 2.03
CA GLY A 777 33.53 21.42 1.57
C GLY A 777 33.71 20.10 0.83
N LEU A 778 34.81 19.91 0.11
CA LEU A 778 35.16 18.60 -0.43
C LEU A 778 35.41 17.60 0.71
N SER A 779 36.19 17.97 1.74
CA SER A 779 36.37 17.14 2.94
C SER A 779 35.03 16.88 3.64
N ALA A 780 34.17 17.89 3.80
CA ALA A 780 32.87 17.74 4.44
C ALA A 780 31.98 16.68 3.76
N LEU A 781 31.92 16.67 2.43
CA LEU A 781 31.10 15.73 1.67
C LEU A 781 31.68 14.31 1.62
N THR A 782 33.01 14.19 1.65
CA THR A 782 33.71 12.90 1.46
C THR A 782 34.00 12.19 2.77
N GLU A 783 34.26 12.94 3.83
CA GLU A 783 34.48 12.44 5.19
C GLU A 783 33.20 12.52 6.04
N ASN A 784 32.09 13.01 5.47
CA ASN A 784 30.78 13.17 6.11
C ASN A 784 30.86 13.95 7.43
N LEU A 785 31.50 15.12 7.38
CA LEU A 785 31.69 15.98 8.55
C LEU A 785 30.37 16.66 8.97
N SER A 786 30.19 16.82 10.27
CA SER A 786 29.11 17.61 10.85
C SER A 786 29.26 19.11 10.55
N TYR A 787 28.16 19.85 10.68
CA TYR A 787 28.18 21.31 10.55
C TYR A 787 29.16 21.99 11.52
N ALA A 788 29.23 21.52 12.76
CA ALA A 788 30.12 22.05 13.78
C ALA A 788 31.61 21.87 13.41
N GLU A 789 31.99 20.69 12.92
CA GLU A 789 33.34 20.40 12.43
C GLU A 789 33.71 21.30 11.24
N CYS A 790 32.78 21.47 10.29
CA CYS A 790 32.98 22.36 9.15
C CYS A 790 33.19 23.82 9.59
N MET A 791 32.42 24.29 10.58
CA MET A 791 32.52 25.64 11.11
C MET A 791 33.84 25.91 11.85
N GLN A 792 34.53 24.87 12.34
CA GLN A 792 35.83 24.98 13.01
C GLN A 792 37.03 24.79 12.05
N GLY A 793 36.80 24.17 10.88
CA GLY A 793 37.83 23.88 9.89
C GLY A 793 38.55 25.13 9.37
N ARG A 794 39.90 25.13 9.43
CA ARG A 794 40.75 26.19 8.88
C ARG A 794 41.98 25.61 8.18
N ILE A 795 42.05 25.78 6.87
CA ILE A 795 43.20 25.37 6.04
C ILE A 795 44.14 26.57 5.89
N LYS A 796 45.47 26.41 6.00
CA LYS A 796 46.42 27.53 5.88
C LYS A 796 46.70 27.86 4.40
N THR A 797 47.11 29.10 4.10
CA THR A 797 47.55 29.45 2.74
C THR A 797 48.79 28.64 2.36
N GLY A 798 48.88 28.22 1.10
CA GLY A 798 50.01 27.44 0.60
C GLY A 798 50.24 26.10 1.29
N SER A 799 49.21 25.52 1.94
CA SER A 799 49.29 24.17 2.52
C SER A 799 48.58 23.13 1.65
N ALA A 800 48.98 21.87 1.80
CA ALA A 800 48.31 20.73 1.20
C ALA A 800 47.68 19.81 2.26
N LEU A 801 46.62 19.10 1.89
CA LEU A 801 46.03 18.00 2.66
C LEU A 801 45.63 16.86 1.72
N SER A 802 45.65 15.63 2.21
CA SER A 802 45.30 14.45 1.42
C SER A 802 43.86 14.03 1.67
N LEU A 803 43.16 13.67 0.60
CA LEU A 803 41.80 13.18 0.64
C LEU A 803 41.63 12.08 -0.42
N THR A 804 40.82 11.07 -0.16
CA THR A 804 40.46 10.08 -1.18
C THR A 804 38.96 10.18 -1.46
N ILE A 805 38.59 10.30 -2.73
CA ILE A 805 37.19 10.20 -3.16
C ILE A 805 36.95 8.77 -3.65
N ASN A 806 36.18 7.99 -2.90
CA ASN A 806 35.80 6.62 -3.30
C ASN A 806 34.51 6.63 -4.14
N PRO A 807 34.24 5.56 -4.91
CA PRO A 807 32.99 5.39 -5.63
C PRO A 807 31.78 5.53 -4.71
N LEU A 808 30.82 6.36 -5.13
CA LEU A 808 29.64 6.63 -4.32
C LEU A 808 28.67 5.44 -4.38
N LEU A 809 28.09 5.07 -3.24
CA LEU A 809 26.88 4.28 -3.25
C LEU A 809 25.72 5.17 -3.70
N ARG A 810 24.91 4.68 -4.64
CA ARG A 810 23.70 5.34 -5.10
C ARG A 810 22.52 4.41 -4.93
N ARG A 811 21.34 5.00 -4.67
CA ARG A 811 20.11 4.21 -4.56
C ARG A 811 19.83 3.47 -5.87
N ILE A 812 19.39 2.23 -5.78
CA ILE A 812 18.86 1.50 -6.95
C ILE A 812 17.61 2.20 -7.49
N PRO A 813 17.28 2.12 -8.79
CA PRO A 813 16.19 2.91 -9.34
C PRO A 813 14.77 2.47 -8.93
N GLU A 814 14.58 1.22 -8.52
CA GLU A 814 13.27 0.58 -8.32
C GLU A 814 12.48 1.12 -7.12
N VAL A 815 11.15 0.98 -7.19
CA VAL A 815 10.20 1.20 -6.09
C VAL A 815 9.53 -0.11 -5.70
N LEU A 816 8.94 -0.15 -4.50
CA LEU A 816 8.27 -1.32 -3.94
C LEU A 816 6.96 -1.59 -4.66
N ASP A 817 6.59 -2.87 -4.66
CA ASP A 817 5.25 -3.36 -4.97
C ASP A 817 4.23 -2.72 -4.00
N CYS A 818 3.12 -2.20 -4.53
CA CYS A 818 2.06 -1.62 -3.69
C CYS A 818 1.40 -2.63 -2.75
N TRP A 819 1.54 -3.93 -3.04
CA TRP A 819 1.12 -4.99 -2.12
C TRP A 819 2.06 -5.14 -0.91
N PHE A 820 3.33 -4.72 -1.02
CA PHE A 820 4.21 -4.57 0.14
C PHE A 820 3.75 -3.41 1.02
N GLU A 821 3.33 -2.31 0.40
CA GLU A 821 2.80 -1.16 1.12
C GLU A 821 1.53 -1.52 1.89
N SER A 822 0.52 -2.03 1.21
CA SER A 822 -0.75 -2.41 1.84
C SER A 822 -0.62 -3.57 2.84
N GLY A 823 0.31 -4.51 2.61
CA GLY A 823 0.62 -5.57 3.56
C GLY A 823 1.35 -5.06 4.82
N SER A 824 1.99 -3.89 4.76
CA SER A 824 2.67 -3.27 5.91
C SER A 824 1.73 -2.46 6.81
N MET A 825 0.49 -2.25 6.37
CA MET A 825 -0.53 -1.44 7.06
C MET A 825 -0.69 -1.71 8.56
N PRO A 826 -0.69 -2.96 9.07
CA PRO A 826 -0.94 -3.22 10.49
C PRO A 826 0.02 -2.49 11.43
N PHE A 827 1.26 -2.25 10.99
CA PHE A 827 2.30 -1.58 11.78
C PHE A 827 2.66 -0.20 11.22
N ALA A 828 2.68 -0.03 9.90
CA ALA A 828 3.08 1.22 9.26
C ALA A 828 2.09 2.37 9.47
N GLN A 829 0.79 2.09 9.64
CA GLN A 829 -0.20 3.13 9.93
C GLN A 829 0.04 3.86 11.26
N GLN A 830 0.83 3.24 12.16
CA GLN A 830 1.16 3.78 13.48
C GLN A 830 2.63 4.23 13.56
N HIS A 831 3.33 4.30 12.43
CA HIS A 831 4.77 4.62 12.38
C HIS A 831 5.63 3.67 13.23
N PHE A 832 5.22 2.40 13.34
CA PHE A 832 5.98 1.39 14.07
C PHE A 832 7.32 1.07 13.37
N PRO A 833 8.43 0.86 14.11
CA PRO A 833 8.54 0.82 15.57
C PRO A 833 8.83 2.18 16.24
N PHE A 834 9.01 3.24 15.46
CA PHE A 834 9.60 4.51 15.91
C PHE A 834 8.77 5.20 17.02
N GLU A 835 7.44 5.16 16.90
CA GLU A 835 6.53 5.71 17.93
C GLU A 835 6.37 4.78 19.17
N PHE A 836 7.05 3.63 19.22
CA PHE A 836 6.83 2.57 20.22
C PHE A 836 8.10 2.12 20.97
N GLU A 837 9.26 2.69 20.69
CA GLU A 837 10.55 2.28 21.28
C GLU A 837 10.58 2.35 22.82
N HIS A 838 9.72 3.18 23.42
CA HIS A 838 9.61 3.37 24.87
C HIS A 838 8.74 2.29 25.58
N ARG A 839 8.15 1.34 24.85
CA ARG A 839 7.26 0.33 25.42
C ARG A 839 8.00 -0.94 25.84
N SER A 840 7.51 -1.59 26.90
CA SER A 840 8.04 -2.86 27.40
C SER A 840 7.82 -4.06 26.46
N ARG A 841 6.84 -3.97 25.55
CA ARG A 841 6.56 -4.96 24.49
C ARG A 841 6.52 -4.25 23.14
N LEU A 842 7.39 -4.68 22.23
CA LEU A 842 7.56 -4.08 20.90
C LEU A 842 6.60 -4.73 19.88
N GLU A 843 5.32 -4.44 20.02
CA GLU A 843 4.25 -4.90 19.12
C GLU A 843 3.34 -3.74 18.70
N PRO A 844 2.82 -3.73 17.46
CA PRO A 844 1.85 -2.73 17.02
C PRO A 844 0.57 -2.79 17.87
N ILE A 845 -0.08 -1.65 18.11
CA ILE A 845 -1.34 -1.62 18.85
C ILE A 845 -2.43 -2.28 18.01
N GLY A 846 -3.21 -3.16 18.63
CA GLY A 846 -4.32 -3.84 17.97
C GLY A 846 -3.90 -4.94 17.02
N PHE A 847 -2.64 -5.39 17.10
CA PHE A 847 -2.13 -6.53 16.36
C PHE A 847 -2.09 -7.79 17.27
N PRO A 848 -2.59 -8.96 16.82
CA PRO A 848 -3.32 -9.18 15.56
C PRO A 848 -4.71 -8.55 15.56
N ALA A 849 -5.18 -8.09 14.40
CA ALA A 849 -6.48 -7.45 14.26
C ALA A 849 -7.63 -8.42 14.58
N ASP A 850 -8.67 -7.96 15.27
CA ASP A 850 -9.80 -8.83 15.62
C ASP A 850 -10.61 -9.27 14.39
N PHE A 851 -10.78 -8.38 13.40
CA PHE A 851 -11.61 -8.63 12.22
C PHE A 851 -11.15 -7.85 10.98
N ILE A 852 -11.22 -8.49 9.82
CA ILE A 852 -11.20 -7.83 8.50
C ILE A 852 -12.30 -8.40 7.58
N GLY A 853 -12.80 -7.59 6.64
CA GLY A 853 -13.85 -7.99 5.70
C GLY A 853 -13.61 -7.46 4.29
N GLU A 854 -13.27 -8.33 3.34
CA GLU A 854 -12.93 -7.92 1.95
C GLU A 854 -13.34 -8.97 0.92
N ALA A 855 -13.30 -8.60 -0.36
CA ALA A 855 -13.64 -9.50 -1.47
C ALA A 855 -12.73 -10.73 -1.57
N VAL A 856 -13.27 -11.83 -2.12
CA VAL A 856 -12.59 -13.13 -2.32
C VAL A 856 -11.30 -13.04 -3.15
N GLU A 857 -11.17 -12.00 -3.99
CA GLU A 857 -9.94 -11.69 -4.72
C GLU A 857 -8.75 -11.43 -3.78
N GLN A 858 -8.98 -10.88 -2.58
CA GLN A 858 -7.94 -10.56 -1.61
C GLN A 858 -7.21 -11.77 -1.04
N SER A 859 -7.78 -12.98 -1.18
CA SER A 859 -7.11 -14.25 -0.86
C SER A 859 -5.78 -14.46 -1.60
N ARG A 860 -5.57 -13.79 -2.74
CA ARG A 860 -4.31 -13.86 -3.49
C ARG A 860 -3.46 -12.60 -3.37
N THR A 861 -3.98 -11.54 -2.75
CA THR A 861 -3.34 -10.23 -2.71
C THR A 861 -3.22 -9.74 -1.26
N TRP A 862 -4.12 -8.89 -0.76
CA TRP A 862 -3.94 -8.23 0.52
C TRP A 862 -3.85 -9.23 1.69
N PHE A 863 -4.77 -10.20 1.78
CA PHE A 863 -4.70 -11.25 2.81
C PHE A 863 -3.40 -12.04 2.74
N TYR A 864 -2.92 -12.32 1.52
CA TYR A 864 -1.66 -13.04 1.31
C TYR A 864 -0.46 -12.22 1.79
N THR A 865 -0.37 -10.94 1.40
CA THR A 865 0.75 -10.07 1.80
C THR A 865 0.76 -9.73 3.28
N LEU A 866 -0.41 -9.55 3.90
CA LEU A 866 -0.55 -9.44 5.35
C LEU A 866 0.03 -10.67 6.03
N MET A 867 -0.33 -11.89 5.59
CA MET A 867 0.16 -13.13 6.17
C MET A 867 1.67 -13.31 5.99
N VAL A 868 2.21 -12.98 4.80
CA VAL A 868 3.65 -13.04 4.52
C VAL A 868 4.43 -12.12 5.46
N LEU A 869 4.07 -10.83 5.53
CA LEU A 869 4.81 -9.84 6.34
C LEU A 869 4.62 -10.08 7.83
N SER A 870 3.41 -10.41 8.26
CA SER A 870 3.09 -10.76 9.65
C SER A 870 3.91 -11.95 10.14
N THR A 871 3.94 -13.03 9.35
CA THR A 871 4.74 -14.23 9.66
C THR A 871 6.24 -13.92 9.65
N ALA A 872 6.71 -13.14 8.67
CA ALA A 872 8.12 -12.83 8.54
C ALA A 872 8.67 -11.90 9.63
N LEU A 873 7.87 -10.91 10.06
CA LEU A 873 8.28 -9.89 11.03
C LEU A 873 7.99 -10.32 12.47
N PHE A 874 6.81 -10.87 12.73
CA PHE A 874 6.26 -11.08 14.08
C PHE A 874 5.96 -12.55 14.42
N ASP A 875 6.07 -13.48 13.47
CA ASP A 875 5.74 -14.90 13.65
C ASP A 875 4.29 -15.14 14.15
N GLU A 876 3.36 -14.29 13.73
CA GLU A 876 1.95 -14.33 14.15
C GLU A 876 0.98 -14.19 12.96
N THR A 877 -0.28 -14.58 13.13
CA THR A 877 -1.36 -14.27 12.17
C THR A 877 -1.64 -12.76 12.13
N PRO A 878 -1.90 -12.15 10.96
CA PRO A 878 -2.25 -10.73 10.89
C PRO A 878 -3.64 -10.39 11.46
N PHE A 879 -4.53 -11.38 11.53
CA PHE A 879 -5.93 -11.19 11.92
C PHE A 879 -6.50 -12.46 12.56
N LYS A 880 -7.49 -12.29 13.46
CA LYS A 880 -8.20 -13.38 14.14
C LYS A 880 -9.39 -13.89 13.33
N ASN A 881 -10.18 -12.97 12.76
CA ASN A 881 -11.38 -13.28 11.99
C ASN A 881 -11.35 -12.62 10.60
N VAL A 882 -11.79 -13.36 9.56
CA VAL A 882 -11.90 -12.87 8.17
C VAL A 882 -13.27 -13.17 7.61
N VAL A 883 -14.03 -12.14 7.22
CA VAL A 883 -15.22 -12.29 6.37
C VAL A 883 -14.83 -12.07 4.91
N VAL A 884 -15.10 -13.07 4.09
CA VAL A 884 -14.77 -13.06 2.67
C VAL A 884 -16.04 -12.81 1.87
N ASN A 885 -16.09 -11.64 1.23
CA ASN A 885 -17.22 -11.26 0.39
C ASN A 885 -17.06 -11.82 -1.04
N GLY A 886 -18.16 -12.20 -1.68
CA GLY A 886 -18.19 -12.50 -3.11
C GLY A 886 -18.13 -11.23 -3.97
N ILE A 887 -18.34 -11.37 -5.27
CA ILE A 887 -18.27 -10.24 -6.21
C ILE A 887 -19.67 -9.73 -6.55
N VAL A 888 -19.85 -8.41 -6.46
CA VAL A 888 -21.04 -7.73 -6.98
C VAL A 888 -20.89 -7.55 -8.49
N LEU A 889 -21.70 -8.28 -9.24
CA LEU A 889 -21.75 -8.31 -10.69
C LEU A 889 -22.89 -7.43 -11.22
N ALA A 890 -22.76 -6.97 -12.46
CA ALA A 890 -23.86 -6.35 -13.18
C ALA A 890 -25.03 -7.34 -13.39
N GLU A 891 -26.21 -6.83 -13.77
CA GLU A 891 -27.40 -7.64 -14.01
C GLU A 891 -27.18 -8.76 -15.06
N ASP A 892 -26.31 -8.50 -16.05
CA ASP A 892 -25.93 -9.45 -17.09
C ASP A 892 -24.87 -10.48 -16.65
N GLY A 893 -24.44 -10.44 -15.39
CA GLY A 893 -23.43 -11.32 -14.82
C GLY A 893 -21.98 -10.93 -15.12
N LYS A 894 -21.72 -9.80 -15.79
CA LYS A 894 -20.35 -9.32 -16.02
C LYS A 894 -19.83 -8.55 -14.81
N LYS A 895 -18.50 -8.54 -14.63
CA LYS A 895 -17.83 -7.70 -13.62
C LYS A 895 -18.17 -6.22 -13.87
N MET A 896 -18.54 -5.49 -12.81
CA MET A 896 -18.82 -4.07 -12.90
C MET A 896 -17.55 -3.28 -13.24
N SER A 897 -17.67 -2.28 -14.11
CA SER A 897 -16.52 -1.47 -14.55
C SER A 897 -16.89 -0.02 -14.81
N LYS A 898 -16.12 0.91 -14.23
CA LYS A 898 -16.23 2.36 -14.51
C LYS A 898 -16.12 2.67 -16.01
N ARG A 899 -15.35 1.88 -16.76
CA ARG A 899 -15.19 2.03 -18.21
C ARG A 899 -16.43 1.55 -18.99
N LEU A 900 -17.05 0.45 -18.55
CA LEU A 900 -18.22 -0.11 -19.21
C LEU A 900 -19.52 0.57 -18.81
N LYS A 901 -19.54 1.29 -17.67
CA LYS A 901 -20.73 1.94 -17.10
C LYS A 901 -21.93 0.98 -17.01
N ASN A 902 -21.64 -0.28 -16.66
CA ASN A 902 -22.61 -1.39 -16.62
C ASN A 902 -23.23 -1.61 -15.23
N TYR A 903 -23.34 -0.55 -14.42
CA TYR A 903 -23.89 -0.61 -13.07
C TYR A 903 -24.67 0.68 -12.79
N PRO A 904 -25.75 0.62 -11.98
CA PRO A 904 -26.43 1.83 -11.53
C PRO A 904 -25.51 2.64 -10.62
N ASP A 905 -25.57 3.97 -10.73
CA ASP A 905 -24.79 4.85 -9.85
C ASP A 905 -25.18 4.61 -8.38
N PRO A 906 -24.25 4.18 -7.51
CA PRO A 906 -24.56 3.89 -6.11
C PRO A 906 -25.24 5.06 -5.38
N MET A 907 -24.84 6.30 -5.70
CA MET A 907 -25.45 7.47 -5.06
C MET A 907 -26.87 7.73 -5.57
N GLY A 908 -27.14 7.48 -6.85
CA GLY A 908 -28.51 7.52 -7.38
C GLY A 908 -29.43 6.49 -6.71
N VAL A 909 -28.92 5.29 -6.41
CA VAL A 909 -29.66 4.28 -5.64
C VAL A 909 -29.93 4.74 -4.21
N VAL A 910 -28.92 5.31 -3.53
CA VAL A 910 -29.06 5.85 -2.16
C VAL A 910 -30.03 7.04 -2.12
N GLU A 911 -30.02 7.93 -3.11
CA GLU A 911 -30.97 9.04 -3.21
C GLU A 911 -32.41 8.55 -3.39
N LYS A 912 -32.62 7.48 -4.17
CA LYS A 912 -33.94 6.94 -4.47
C LYS A 912 -34.53 6.11 -3.34
N TYR A 913 -33.74 5.24 -2.71
CA TYR A 913 -34.22 4.24 -1.75
C TYR A 913 -33.72 4.45 -0.31
N GLY A 914 -32.71 5.29 -0.11
CA GLY A 914 -32.03 5.48 1.18
C GLY A 914 -30.84 4.56 1.38
N ALA A 915 -29.90 4.98 2.23
CA ALA A 915 -28.68 4.22 2.53
C ALA A 915 -28.98 2.92 3.29
N ASP A 916 -29.92 2.94 4.25
CA ASP A 916 -30.31 1.76 5.03
C ASP A 916 -30.83 0.62 4.13
N ALA A 917 -31.59 0.95 3.09
CA ALA A 917 -32.11 -0.04 2.15
C ALA A 917 -30.98 -0.72 1.37
N LEU A 918 -30.02 0.06 0.85
CA LEU A 918 -28.87 -0.50 0.12
C LEU A 918 -27.99 -1.35 1.03
N ARG A 919 -27.71 -0.89 2.25
CA ARG A 919 -26.94 -1.63 3.26
C ARG A 919 -27.60 -2.97 3.56
N PHE A 920 -28.88 -2.94 3.93
CA PHE A 920 -29.63 -4.14 4.31
C PHE A 920 -29.71 -5.14 3.16
N ALA A 921 -29.98 -4.66 1.94
CA ALA A 921 -30.03 -5.50 0.75
C ALA A 921 -28.72 -6.25 0.48
N LEU A 922 -27.57 -5.58 0.65
CA LEU A 922 -26.26 -6.21 0.47
C LEU A 922 -25.91 -7.19 1.60
N MET A 923 -26.19 -6.84 2.87
CA MET A 923 -25.91 -7.71 4.02
C MET A 923 -26.79 -8.96 4.06
N TYR A 924 -28.05 -8.86 3.62
CA TYR A 924 -28.96 -10.00 3.49
C TYR A 924 -28.52 -10.97 2.40
N SER A 925 -27.86 -10.47 1.36
CA SER A 925 -27.50 -11.23 0.17
C SER A 925 -26.39 -12.26 0.41
N PRO A 926 -26.23 -13.29 -0.44
CA PRO A 926 -25.17 -14.29 -0.29
C PRO A 926 -23.76 -13.72 -0.53
N VAL A 927 -23.64 -12.43 -0.91
CA VAL A 927 -22.34 -11.77 -1.10
C VAL A 927 -21.49 -11.77 0.15
N VAL A 928 -22.08 -11.66 1.34
CA VAL A 928 -21.34 -11.70 2.62
C VAL A 928 -20.89 -13.12 3.00
N ARG A 929 -21.23 -14.13 2.20
CA ARG A 929 -20.84 -15.53 2.36
C ARG A 929 -19.87 -16.00 1.27
N GLY A 930 -19.26 -15.07 0.54
CA GLY A 930 -18.26 -15.39 -0.49
C GLY A 930 -18.83 -15.74 -1.87
N GLU A 931 -20.15 -15.62 -2.06
CA GLU A 931 -20.82 -15.94 -3.33
C GLU A 931 -21.08 -14.68 -4.17
N ASP A 932 -21.04 -14.82 -5.49
CA ASP A 932 -21.29 -13.69 -6.38
C ASP A 932 -22.79 -13.35 -6.42
N ILE A 933 -23.10 -12.06 -6.51
CA ILE A 933 -24.47 -11.57 -6.70
C ILE A 933 -24.58 -10.71 -7.95
N ARG A 934 -25.65 -10.90 -8.72
CA ARG A 934 -26.05 -9.97 -9.79
C ARG A 934 -26.90 -8.87 -9.18
N PHE A 935 -26.32 -7.68 -9.07
CA PHE A 935 -26.98 -6.55 -8.46
C PHE A 935 -28.06 -5.98 -9.39
N CYS A 936 -29.27 -5.80 -8.87
CA CYS A 936 -30.36 -5.06 -9.50
C CYS A 936 -31.07 -4.18 -8.47
N GLU A 937 -31.64 -3.05 -8.90
CA GLU A 937 -32.36 -2.13 -7.99
C GLU A 937 -33.55 -2.79 -7.29
N LYS A 938 -34.14 -3.84 -7.89
CA LYS A 938 -35.26 -4.59 -7.31
C LYS A 938 -34.90 -5.21 -5.96
N LEU A 939 -33.65 -5.66 -5.77
CA LEU A 939 -33.18 -6.18 -4.49
C LEU A 939 -33.28 -5.13 -3.37
N VAL A 940 -32.94 -3.88 -3.70
CA VAL A 940 -33.03 -2.74 -2.77
C VAL A 940 -34.49 -2.38 -2.50
N GLU A 941 -35.34 -2.40 -3.53
CA GLU A 941 -36.79 -2.18 -3.37
C GLU A 941 -37.44 -3.24 -2.46
N GLU A 942 -37.03 -4.50 -2.58
CA GLU A 942 -37.53 -5.60 -1.73
C GLU A 942 -37.15 -5.39 -0.26
N ALA A 943 -35.92 -4.91 0.03
CA ALA A 943 -35.54 -4.54 1.40
C ALA A 943 -36.44 -3.41 1.96
N VAL A 944 -36.71 -2.37 1.17
CA VAL A 944 -37.64 -1.30 1.56
C VAL A 944 -39.04 -1.85 1.86
N ARG A 945 -39.60 -2.65 0.95
CA ARG A 945 -40.96 -3.15 1.05
C ARG A 945 -41.18 -4.08 2.24
N ASN A 946 -40.19 -4.93 2.52
CA ASN A 946 -40.37 -6.03 3.46
C ASN A 946 -39.84 -5.74 4.86
N VAL A 947 -38.91 -4.81 5.02
CA VAL A 947 -38.26 -4.53 6.31
C VAL A 947 -38.49 -3.08 6.74
N LEU A 948 -38.04 -2.11 5.93
CA LEU A 948 -38.06 -0.70 6.34
C LEU A 948 -39.48 -0.14 6.44
N LEU A 949 -40.32 -0.33 5.41
CA LEU A 949 -41.70 0.18 5.43
C LEU A 949 -42.55 -0.47 6.53
N PRO A 950 -42.54 -1.80 6.73
CA PRO A 950 -43.32 -2.41 7.81
C PRO A 950 -42.88 -1.98 9.21
N LEU A 951 -41.57 -1.79 9.44
CA LEU A 951 -41.06 -1.23 10.70
C LEU A 951 -41.53 0.21 10.90
N TRP A 952 -41.36 1.07 9.88
CA TRP A 952 -41.79 2.47 9.95
C TRP A 952 -43.30 2.59 10.18
N ASN A 953 -44.10 1.75 9.53
CA ASN A 953 -45.54 1.69 9.72
C ASN A 953 -45.92 1.24 11.13
N SER A 954 -45.19 0.30 11.72
CA SER A 954 -45.39 -0.15 13.11
C SER A 954 -45.11 0.98 14.11
N TYR A 955 -44.01 1.70 13.89
CA TYR A 955 -43.67 2.89 14.66
C TYR A 955 -44.70 4.02 14.49
N SER A 956 -45.10 4.34 13.26
CA SER A 956 -46.12 5.36 12.98
C SER A 956 -47.47 4.99 13.60
N PHE A 957 -47.83 3.71 13.58
CA PHE A 957 -49.00 3.18 14.28
C PHE A 957 -48.90 3.45 15.78
N PHE A 958 -47.79 3.08 16.42
CA PHE A 958 -47.55 3.36 17.85
C PHE A 958 -47.71 4.84 18.18
N VAL A 959 -47.01 5.73 17.47
CA VAL A 959 -47.06 7.19 17.69
C VAL A 959 -48.49 7.73 17.61
N THR A 960 -49.28 7.23 16.64
CA THR A 960 -50.67 7.67 16.46
C THR A 960 -51.53 7.36 17.69
N TYR A 961 -51.46 6.14 18.21
CA TYR A 961 -52.26 5.75 19.38
C TYR A 961 -51.70 6.29 20.70
N ALA A 962 -50.37 6.33 20.84
CA ALA A 962 -49.69 6.91 22.00
C ALA A 962 -50.06 8.39 22.18
N ASN A 963 -50.04 9.17 21.10
CA ASN A 963 -50.45 10.58 21.13
C ASN A 963 -51.94 10.74 21.44
N ALA A 964 -52.80 9.87 20.88
CA ALA A 964 -54.24 9.93 21.09
C ALA A 964 -54.65 9.72 22.55
N CYS A 965 -53.84 9.00 23.34
CA CYS A 965 -54.09 8.77 24.77
C CYS A 965 -53.07 9.44 25.70
N ALA A 966 -52.26 10.38 25.19
CA ALA A 966 -51.21 11.06 25.96
C ALA A 966 -50.30 10.09 26.75
N PHE A 967 -49.88 9.00 26.10
CA PHE A 967 -49.04 7.96 26.69
C PHE A 967 -47.74 8.55 27.27
N GLN A 968 -47.39 8.12 28.48
CA GLN A 968 -46.12 8.42 29.13
C GLN A 968 -45.43 7.11 29.48
N HIS A 969 -44.18 6.96 29.05
CA HIS A 969 -43.38 5.81 29.41
C HIS A 969 -43.05 5.83 30.92
N THR A 970 -43.21 4.68 31.59
CA THR A 970 -42.81 4.48 32.98
C THR A 970 -41.91 3.26 33.13
N THR A 971 -40.89 3.37 33.98
CA THR A 971 -39.96 2.28 34.30
C THR A 971 -40.44 1.39 35.46
N ASP A 972 -41.32 1.92 36.32
CA ASP A 972 -41.87 1.20 37.47
C ASP A 972 -43.30 0.76 37.14
N ARG A 973 -43.48 -0.51 36.75
CA ARG A 973 -44.77 -1.00 36.23
C ARG A 973 -45.02 -2.50 36.45
N ARG A 974 -46.30 -2.86 36.37
CA ARG A 974 -46.79 -4.25 36.36
C ARG A 974 -46.53 -4.90 35.01
N ALA A 975 -46.11 -6.16 35.00
CA ALA A 975 -45.98 -6.95 33.78
C ALA A 975 -47.36 -7.27 33.18
N SER A 976 -47.50 -7.09 31.85
CA SER A 976 -48.72 -7.48 31.12
C SER A 976 -49.00 -8.97 31.31
N ARG A 977 -50.28 -9.31 31.45
CA ARG A 977 -50.74 -10.70 31.53
C ARG A 977 -51.35 -11.19 30.23
N HIS A 978 -51.42 -10.33 29.22
CA HIS A 978 -52.05 -10.66 27.96
C HIS A 978 -51.18 -11.65 27.17
N PRO A 979 -51.72 -12.78 26.68
CA PRO A 979 -50.93 -13.81 26.00
C PRO A 979 -50.10 -13.30 24.81
N LEU A 980 -50.65 -12.35 24.04
CA LEU A 980 -49.93 -11.75 22.90
C LEU A 980 -48.76 -10.85 23.33
N ASP A 981 -48.87 -10.15 24.46
CA ASP A 981 -47.81 -9.27 24.98
C ASP A 981 -46.66 -10.12 25.53
N LEU A 982 -47.00 -11.16 26.31
CA LEU A 982 -46.04 -12.14 26.80
C LEU A 982 -45.32 -12.83 25.64
N TRP A 983 -46.05 -13.23 24.59
CA TRP A 983 -45.45 -13.88 23.43
C TRP A 983 -44.50 -12.95 22.66
N ILE A 984 -44.91 -11.71 22.33
CA ILE A 984 -44.03 -10.82 21.55
C ILE A 984 -42.76 -10.46 22.34
N GLN A 985 -42.84 -10.34 23.66
CA GLN A 985 -41.65 -10.18 24.52
C GLN A 985 -40.73 -11.40 24.46
N CYS A 986 -41.29 -12.62 24.45
CA CYS A 986 -40.51 -13.84 24.25
C CYS A 986 -39.86 -13.90 22.87
N GLU A 987 -40.58 -13.53 21.81
CA GLU A 987 -40.08 -13.52 20.43
C GLU A 987 -38.93 -12.51 20.26
N ILE A 988 -39.04 -11.31 20.85
CA ILE A 988 -37.95 -10.33 20.85
C ILE A 988 -36.76 -10.82 21.67
N GLN A 989 -36.97 -11.42 22.84
CA GLN A 989 -35.87 -11.99 23.61
C GLN A 989 -35.15 -13.12 22.87
N ASP A 990 -35.89 -13.97 22.17
CA ASP A 990 -35.31 -15.02 21.32
C ASP A 990 -34.55 -14.42 20.13
N LEU A 991 -35.07 -13.35 19.52
CA LEU A 991 -34.36 -12.60 18.48
C LEU A 991 -33.03 -12.05 19.00
N ILE A 992 -33.00 -11.44 20.20
CA ILE A 992 -31.75 -10.98 20.83
C ILE A 992 -30.75 -12.16 20.92
N ASN A 993 -31.19 -13.31 21.41
CA ASN A 993 -30.32 -14.48 21.57
C ASN A 993 -29.77 -14.97 20.23
N ARG A 994 -30.64 -15.13 19.22
CA ARG A 994 -30.26 -15.61 17.88
C ARG A 994 -29.32 -14.65 17.17
N MET A 995 -29.66 -13.36 17.14
CA MET A 995 -28.81 -12.35 16.49
C MET A 995 -27.45 -12.21 17.19
N THR A 996 -27.41 -12.25 18.54
CA THR A 996 -26.14 -12.18 19.28
C THR A 996 -25.24 -13.37 18.90
N GLN A 997 -25.78 -14.59 18.92
CA GLN A 997 -25.04 -15.79 18.54
C GLN A 997 -24.52 -15.73 17.09
N GLN A 998 -25.34 -15.22 16.16
CA GLN A 998 -24.99 -15.13 14.74
C GLN A 998 -23.95 -14.03 14.48
N LEU A 999 -24.05 -12.88 15.15
CA LEU A 999 -23.07 -11.80 15.06
C LEU A 999 -21.72 -12.16 15.70
N ASP A 1000 -21.72 -12.87 16.83
CA ASP A 1000 -20.51 -13.44 17.44
C ASP A 1000 -19.80 -14.43 16.48
N ALA A 1001 -20.56 -15.06 15.58
CA ALA A 1001 -20.06 -15.93 14.52
C ALA A 1001 -19.80 -15.22 13.18
N TYR A 1002 -20.03 -13.90 13.10
CA TYR A 1002 -19.94 -13.08 11.88
C TYR A 1002 -20.88 -13.49 10.73
N ASP A 1003 -22.02 -14.14 11.01
CA ASP A 1003 -23.01 -14.53 9.99
C ASP A 1003 -24.07 -13.43 9.76
N LEU A 1004 -23.70 -12.44 8.95
CA LEU A 1004 -24.56 -11.28 8.64
C LEU A 1004 -25.83 -11.66 7.88
N SER A 1005 -25.75 -12.62 6.95
CA SER A 1005 -26.90 -13.02 6.12
C SER A 1005 -27.95 -13.77 6.93
N ALA A 1006 -27.53 -14.67 7.83
CA ALA A 1006 -28.44 -15.31 8.79
C ALA A 1006 -29.10 -14.25 9.67
N THR A 1007 -28.32 -13.32 10.22
CA THR A 1007 -28.81 -12.24 11.09
C THR A 1007 -29.88 -11.37 10.41
N CYS A 1008 -29.67 -10.99 9.14
CA CYS A 1008 -30.66 -10.24 8.38
C CYS A 1008 -31.95 -11.03 8.10
N THR A 1009 -31.86 -12.36 7.96
CA THR A 1009 -33.03 -13.23 7.74
C THR A 1009 -33.96 -13.23 8.95
N GLU A 1010 -33.39 -13.30 10.15
CA GLU A 1010 -34.16 -13.30 11.40
C GLU A 1010 -35.02 -12.04 11.58
N LEU A 1011 -34.48 -10.89 11.18
CA LEU A 1011 -35.17 -9.61 11.26
C LEU A 1011 -36.42 -9.55 10.37
N PHE A 1012 -36.38 -10.19 9.20
CA PHE A 1012 -37.55 -10.26 8.31
C PHE A 1012 -38.71 -10.99 9.00
N GLU A 1013 -38.45 -12.17 9.56
CA GLU A 1013 -39.48 -13.00 10.18
C GLU A 1013 -40.09 -12.36 11.43
N THR A 1014 -39.27 -11.70 12.26
CA THR A 1014 -39.73 -11.02 13.46
C THR A 1014 -40.51 -9.73 13.14
N ILE A 1015 -40.12 -8.96 12.11
CA ILE A 1015 -40.90 -7.77 11.68
C ILE A 1015 -42.26 -8.19 11.09
N ASP A 1016 -42.32 -9.28 10.33
CA ASP A 1016 -43.59 -9.87 9.89
C ASP A 1016 -44.45 -10.29 11.10
N ALA A 1017 -43.85 -10.94 12.10
CA ALA A 1017 -44.54 -11.35 13.33
C ALA A 1017 -45.14 -10.16 14.07
N LEU A 1018 -44.38 -9.08 14.21
CA LEU A 1018 -44.81 -7.84 14.84
C LEU A 1018 -46.01 -7.23 14.10
N THR A 1019 -45.91 -7.11 12.79
CA THR A 1019 -46.88 -6.37 11.97
C THR A 1019 -48.16 -7.16 11.71
N ASN A 1020 -48.00 -8.40 11.21
CA ASN A 1020 -49.09 -9.22 10.70
C ASN A 1020 -49.70 -10.15 11.75
N TRP A 1021 -49.07 -10.28 12.92
CA TRP A 1021 -49.62 -11.03 14.05
C TRP A 1021 -49.91 -10.14 15.24
N TYR A 1022 -48.88 -9.61 15.91
CA TYR A 1022 -49.05 -8.87 17.17
C TYR A 1022 -49.93 -7.61 17.01
N ILE A 1023 -49.51 -6.67 16.15
CA ILE A 1023 -50.22 -5.40 15.95
C ILE A 1023 -51.62 -5.67 15.40
N ARG A 1024 -51.74 -6.53 14.37
CA ARG A 1024 -53.04 -6.84 13.74
C ARG A 1024 -54.06 -7.39 14.73
N LEU A 1025 -53.67 -8.38 15.54
CA LEU A 1025 -54.56 -9.00 16.52
C LEU A 1025 -54.83 -8.09 17.73
N SER A 1026 -53.89 -7.21 18.08
CA SER A 1026 -54.04 -6.28 19.20
C SER A 1026 -54.67 -4.92 18.81
N ARG A 1027 -55.04 -4.68 17.54
CA ARG A 1027 -55.58 -3.36 17.07
C ARG A 1027 -56.71 -2.82 17.93
N LYS A 1028 -57.62 -3.68 18.38
CA LYS A 1028 -58.78 -3.28 19.18
C LYS A 1028 -58.40 -2.87 20.60
N ARG A 1029 -57.32 -3.44 21.15
CA ARG A 1029 -56.72 -3.09 22.45
C ARG A 1029 -56.14 -1.67 22.40
N PHE A 1030 -55.35 -1.37 21.36
CA PHE A 1030 -54.83 -0.01 21.12
C PHE A 1030 -55.94 1.04 20.95
N ALA A 1031 -57.04 0.68 20.29
CA ALA A 1031 -58.20 1.56 20.10
C ALA A 1031 -59.12 1.71 21.33
N GLY A 1032 -58.89 0.98 22.43
CA GLY A 1032 -59.70 1.03 23.65
C GLY A 1032 -61.13 0.51 23.50
N LYS A 1033 -61.40 -0.40 22.55
CA LYS A 1033 -62.76 -0.89 22.23
C LYS A 1033 -63.13 -2.23 22.88
N GLU A 1034 -62.15 -3.00 23.37
CA GLU A 1034 -62.35 -4.35 23.94
C GLU A 1034 -61.71 -4.55 25.33
N GLY A 1035 -61.15 -3.50 25.97
CA GLY A 1035 -60.47 -3.58 27.28
C GLY A 1035 -60.67 -2.31 28.13
N ASN A 1036 -60.30 -2.36 29.41
CA ASN A 1036 -60.21 -1.18 30.28
C ASN A 1036 -58.98 -0.33 29.89
N GLU A 1037 -58.86 0.90 30.39
CA GLU A 1037 -57.72 1.79 30.05
C GLU A 1037 -56.35 1.15 30.38
N GLU A 1038 -56.32 0.29 31.40
CA GLU A 1038 -55.13 -0.47 31.81
C GLU A 1038 -54.61 -1.42 30.72
N ASP A 1039 -55.48 -2.22 30.06
CA ASP A 1039 -55.05 -3.14 28.98
C ASP A 1039 -54.47 -2.39 27.77
N ARG A 1040 -55.01 -1.21 27.45
CA ARG A 1040 -54.48 -0.34 26.40
C ARG A 1040 -53.08 0.17 26.76
N GLU A 1041 -52.87 0.59 27.99
CA GLU A 1041 -51.57 1.04 28.49
C GLU A 1041 -50.54 -0.10 28.48
N GLU A 1042 -50.92 -1.30 28.94
CA GLU A 1042 -50.07 -2.50 28.89
C GLU A 1042 -49.64 -2.84 27.45
N ALA A 1043 -50.56 -2.77 26.48
CA ALA A 1043 -50.27 -3.02 25.07
C ALA A 1043 -49.37 -1.94 24.44
N LEU A 1044 -49.64 -0.66 24.69
CA LEU A 1044 -48.81 0.46 24.21
C LEU A 1044 -47.41 0.37 24.78
N GLN A 1045 -47.29 0.09 26.06
CA GLN A 1045 -46.02 -0.02 26.73
C GLN A 1045 -45.21 -1.24 26.24
N THR A 1046 -45.88 -2.37 25.96
CA THR A 1046 -45.22 -3.53 25.34
C THR A 1046 -44.72 -3.18 23.93
N LEU A 1047 -45.53 -2.51 23.11
CA LEU A 1047 -45.13 -2.09 21.76
C LEU A 1047 -43.98 -1.07 21.80
N TYR A 1048 -43.96 -0.16 22.78
CA TYR A 1048 -42.84 0.76 23.02
C TYR A 1048 -41.54 -0.01 23.26
N ASP A 1049 -41.53 -0.97 24.19
CA ASP A 1049 -40.32 -1.75 24.52
C ASP A 1049 -39.83 -2.56 23.30
N VAL A 1050 -40.76 -3.13 22.54
CA VAL A 1050 -40.46 -3.88 21.30
C VAL A 1050 -39.82 -2.96 20.26
N LEU A 1051 -40.39 -1.78 20.00
CA LEU A 1051 -39.85 -0.83 19.03
C LEU A 1051 -38.49 -0.27 19.46
N LEU A 1052 -38.29 -0.01 20.75
CA LEU A 1052 -37.02 0.41 21.31
C LEU A 1052 -35.95 -0.67 21.10
N THR A 1053 -36.26 -1.91 21.50
CA THR A 1053 -35.33 -3.04 21.38
C THR A 1053 -35.00 -3.36 19.92
N LEU A 1054 -36.00 -3.35 19.03
CA LEU A 1054 -35.76 -3.53 17.60
C LEU A 1054 -34.90 -2.42 17.00
N SER A 1055 -35.07 -1.17 17.46
CA SER A 1055 -34.21 -0.07 17.02
C SER A 1055 -32.76 -0.29 17.43
N GLN A 1056 -32.50 -0.82 18.63
CA GLN A 1056 -31.16 -1.18 19.09
C GLN A 1056 -30.56 -2.33 18.27
N LEU A 1057 -31.33 -3.40 18.02
CA LEU A 1057 -30.87 -4.56 17.23
C LEU A 1057 -30.59 -4.21 15.76
N LEU A 1058 -31.38 -3.30 15.17
CA LEU A 1058 -31.22 -2.85 13.79
C LEU A 1058 -30.18 -1.74 13.61
N ALA A 1059 -29.71 -1.09 14.68
CA ALA A 1059 -28.82 0.08 14.58
C ALA A 1059 -27.53 -0.19 13.76
N PRO A 1060 -26.84 -1.35 13.88
CA PRO A 1060 -25.68 -1.66 13.04
C PRO A 1060 -26.01 -1.80 11.54
N PHE A 1061 -27.26 -2.16 11.22
CA PHE A 1061 -27.71 -2.47 9.86
C PHE A 1061 -28.33 -1.27 9.15
N CYS A 1062 -29.25 -0.59 9.83
CA CYS A 1062 -30.07 0.52 9.36
C CYS A 1062 -29.88 1.75 10.27
N PRO A 1063 -28.70 2.38 10.29
CA PRO A 1063 -28.34 3.37 11.30
C PRO A 1063 -29.16 4.66 11.25
N PHE A 1064 -29.73 5.04 10.10
CA PHE A 1064 -30.45 6.31 9.97
C PHE A 1064 -31.90 6.21 10.45
N MET A 1065 -32.62 5.16 10.00
CA MET A 1065 -34.01 4.94 10.38
C MET A 1065 -34.16 4.62 11.86
N THR A 1066 -33.25 3.81 12.42
CA THR A 1066 -33.27 3.46 13.84
C THR A 1066 -32.99 4.65 14.75
N GLU A 1067 -32.06 5.53 14.37
CA GLU A 1067 -31.82 6.79 15.07
C GLU A 1067 -33.07 7.69 15.06
N ALA A 1068 -33.73 7.83 13.90
CA ALA A 1068 -34.94 8.63 13.78
C ALA A 1068 -36.09 8.10 14.65
N ILE A 1069 -36.25 6.78 14.74
CA ILE A 1069 -37.25 6.15 15.62
C ILE A 1069 -36.86 6.38 17.09
N TYR A 1070 -35.60 6.11 17.46
CA TYR A 1070 -35.11 6.23 18.83
C TYR A 1070 -35.26 7.65 19.39
N LEU A 1071 -34.83 8.67 18.63
CA LEU A 1071 -34.90 10.07 19.04
C LEU A 1071 -36.33 10.56 19.31
N ASN A 1072 -37.34 9.95 18.69
CA ASN A 1072 -38.73 10.29 18.98
C ASN A 1072 -39.32 9.47 20.14
N LEU A 1073 -38.88 8.23 20.33
CA LEU A 1073 -39.36 7.37 21.42
C LEU A 1073 -38.78 7.80 22.79
N VAL A 1074 -37.51 8.18 22.84
CA VAL A 1074 -36.79 8.43 24.09
C VAL A 1074 -36.63 9.94 24.32
N SER A 1075 -37.29 10.47 25.35
CA SER A 1075 -37.32 11.91 25.68
C SER A 1075 -36.06 12.47 26.36
N THR A 1076 -34.91 11.79 26.26
CA THR A 1076 -33.67 12.36 26.81
C THR A 1076 -33.15 13.46 25.89
N PRO A 1077 -32.75 14.63 26.41
CA PRO A 1077 -32.34 15.76 25.57
C PRO A 1077 -31.24 15.41 24.55
N HIS A 1078 -30.42 14.37 24.82
CA HIS A 1078 -29.13 14.15 24.17
C HIS A 1078 -28.71 12.68 23.90
N GLY A 1079 -29.63 11.69 23.91
CA GLY A 1079 -29.29 10.27 23.66
C GLY A 1079 -29.40 9.85 22.19
N SER A 1080 -28.47 9.02 21.69
CA SER A 1080 -28.47 8.40 20.36
C SER A 1080 -28.57 6.88 20.51
N VAL A 1081 -29.23 6.17 19.58
CA VAL A 1081 -29.34 4.69 19.65
C VAL A 1081 -27.96 4.03 19.59
N HIS A 1082 -27.03 4.66 18.88
CA HIS A 1082 -25.66 4.18 18.67
C HIS A 1082 -24.76 4.31 19.90
N LEU A 1083 -25.24 4.99 20.95
CA LEU A 1083 -24.57 5.11 22.24
C LEU A 1083 -25.24 4.23 23.32
N THR A 1084 -26.17 3.36 22.92
CA THR A 1084 -26.83 2.41 23.84
C THR A 1084 -26.11 1.06 23.84
N ASP A 1085 -26.22 0.35 24.96
CA ASP A 1085 -25.72 -1.02 25.05
C ASP A 1085 -26.54 -1.96 24.15
N TRP A 1086 -25.87 -2.98 23.61
CA TRP A 1086 -26.56 -4.08 22.93
C TRP A 1086 -27.53 -4.78 23.91
N PRO A 1087 -28.77 -5.10 23.50
CA PRO A 1087 -29.73 -5.76 24.38
C PRO A 1087 -29.19 -7.07 24.97
N LEU A 1088 -29.40 -7.29 26.28
CA LEU A 1088 -28.78 -8.40 26.98
C LEU A 1088 -29.40 -9.76 26.58
N PRO A 1089 -28.61 -10.73 26.08
CA PRO A 1089 -29.10 -12.09 25.85
C PRO A 1089 -29.37 -12.81 27.17
N ARG A 1090 -30.45 -13.61 27.21
CA ARG A 1090 -30.76 -14.47 28.37
C ARG A 1090 -31.46 -15.75 27.95
N ALA A 1091 -31.25 -16.80 28.74
CA ALA A 1091 -31.99 -18.05 28.55
C ALA A 1091 -33.49 -17.83 28.73
N LEU A 1092 -34.28 -18.39 27.80
CA LEU A 1092 -35.73 -18.48 27.94
C LEU A 1092 -36.08 -19.54 28.98
N SER A 1093 -37.03 -19.23 29.85
CA SER A 1093 -37.64 -20.20 30.77
C SER A 1093 -38.44 -21.25 30.00
N THR A 1094 -38.73 -22.39 30.64
CA THR A 1094 -39.51 -23.47 30.03
C THR A 1094 -40.88 -22.99 29.54
N GLY A 1095 -41.54 -22.09 30.28
CA GLY A 1095 -42.82 -21.52 29.89
C GLY A 1095 -42.74 -20.60 28.67
N GLU A 1096 -41.69 -19.78 28.59
CA GLU A 1096 -41.45 -18.90 27.44
C GLU A 1096 -41.15 -19.69 26.17
N LYS A 1097 -40.33 -20.76 26.27
CA LYS A 1097 -40.07 -21.68 25.14
C LYS A 1097 -41.35 -22.32 24.63
N LEU A 1098 -42.15 -22.89 25.54
CA LEU A 1098 -43.41 -23.51 25.19
C LEU A 1098 -44.37 -22.51 24.52
N LEU A 1099 -44.44 -21.27 25.02
CA LEU A 1099 -45.25 -20.21 24.42
C LEU A 1099 -44.77 -19.86 23.00
N LEU A 1100 -43.46 -19.73 22.82
CA LEU A 1100 -42.84 -19.41 21.54
C LEU A 1100 -43.10 -20.51 20.49
N ASP A 1101 -42.83 -21.76 20.84
CA ASP A 1101 -43.01 -22.93 19.96
C ASP A 1101 -44.48 -23.11 19.58
N LYS A 1102 -45.38 -22.96 20.55
CA LYS A 1102 -46.83 -23.02 20.32
C LYS A 1102 -47.25 -21.95 19.32
N THR A 1103 -46.88 -20.68 19.53
CA THR A 1103 -47.32 -19.58 18.66
C THR A 1103 -46.69 -19.63 17.28
N ARG A 1104 -45.40 -20.02 17.16
CA ARG A 1104 -44.76 -20.25 15.85
C ARG A 1104 -45.47 -21.37 15.08
N THR A 1105 -45.81 -22.48 15.74
CA THR A 1105 -46.58 -23.57 15.13
C THR A 1105 -47.96 -23.10 14.65
N MET A 1106 -48.68 -22.31 15.45
CA MET A 1106 -49.97 -21.72 15.04
C MET A 1106 -49.82 -20.83 13.80
N ARG A 1107 -48.81 -19.95 13.78
CA ARG A 1107 -48.52 -19.10 12.62
C ARG A 1107 -48.22 -19.93 11.39
N THR A 1108 -47.40 -20.98 11.50
CA THR A 1108 -47.10 -21.90 10.40
C THR A 1108 -48.36 -22.60 9.87
N ILE A 1109 -49.23 -23.10 10.75
CA ILE A 1109 -50.52 -23.71 10.36
C ILE A 1109 -51.38 -22.71 9.56
N VAL A 1110 -51.51 -21.49 10.08
CA VAL A 1110 -52.29 -20.44 9.41
C VAL A 1110 -51.68 -20.09 8.06
N SER A 1111 -50.37 -19.84 7.99
CA SER A 1111 -49.67 -19.49 6.75
C SER A 1111 -49.78 -20.60 5.70
N LEU A 1112 -49.58 -21.87 6.08
CA LEU A 1112 -49.74 -23.01 5.17
C LEU A 1112 -51.18 -23.14 4.68
N GLY A 1113 -52.17 -23.02 5.58
CA GLY A 1113 -53.57 -23.06 5.21
C GLY A 1113 -53.97 -21.93 4.26
N LEU A 1114 -53.49 -20.71 4.50
CA LEU A 1114 -53.69 -19.56 3.60
C LEU A 1114 -52.98 -19.76 2.26
N SER A 1115 -51.78 -20.35 2.24
CA SER A 1115 -51.05 -20.69 1.02
C SER A 1115 -51.83 -21.68 0.17
N ILE A 1116 -52.29 -22.79 0.76
CA ILE A 1116 -53.13 -23.79 0.08
C ILE A 1116 -54.40 -23.15 -0.46
N ARG A 1117 -55.05 -22.27 0.32
CA ARG A 1117 -56.22 -21.51 -0.17
C ARG A 1117 -55.87 -20.62 -1.35
N GLY A 1118 -54.71 -19.96 -1.33
CA GLY A 1118 -54.18 -19.16 -2.43
C GLY A 1118 -53.94 -19.98 -3.70
N GLU A 1119 -53.27 -21.13 -3.57
CA GLU A 1119 -53.03 -22.08 -4.66
C GLU A 1119 -54.33 -22.60 -5.29
N LYS A 1120 -55.35 -22.86 -4.46
CA LYS A 1120 -56.68 -23.27 -4.91
C LYS A 1120 -57.57 -22.09 -5.31
N VAL A 1121 -57.04 -20.85 -5.29
CA VAL A 1121 -57.73 -19.61 -5.66
C VAL A 1121 -59.04 -19.39 -4.87
N LEU A 1122 -59.05 -19.81 -3.60
CA LEU A 1122 -60.18 -19.67 -2.69
C LEU A 1122 -60.08 -18.34 -1.93
N LYS A 1123 -61.08 -17.46 -2.13
CA LYS A 1123 -61.10 -16.13 -1.48
C LYS A 1123 -61.16 -16.27 0.04
N LEU A 1124 -60.31 -15.56 0.78
CA LEU A 1124 -60.27 -15.64 2.25
C LEU A 1124 -61.63 -15.30 2.90
N ARG A 1125 -62.38 -14.36 2.33
CA ARG A 1125 -63.73 -13.99 2.80
C ARG A 1125 -64.78 -15.11 2.72
N GLN A 1126 -64.50 -16.20 1.99
CA GLN A 1126 -65.39 -17.36 1.92
C GLN A 1126 -65.11 -18.28 3.11
N PRO A 1127 -66.05 -18.45 4.06
CA PRO A 1127 -65.85 -19.40 5.15
C PRO A 1127 -65.87 -20.83 4.61
N LEU A 1128 -64.85 -21.62 4.93
CA LEU A 1128 -64.81 -23.05 4.57
C LEU A 1128 -65.45 -23.91 5.67
N HIS A 1129 -65.94 -25.09 5.31
CA HIS A 1129 -66.59 -25.97 6.29
C HIS A 1129 -65.60 -26.48 7.33
N LYS A 1130 -64.45 -27.00 6.90
CA LYS A 1130 -63.48 -27.65 7.77
C LYS A 1130 -62.06 -27.47 7.24
N ALA A 1131 -61.10 -27.31 8.14
CA ALA A 1131 -59.69 -27.53 7.89
C ALA A 1131 -59.19 -28.68 8.79
N THR A 1132 -58.39 -29.57 8.22
CA THR A 1132 -57.75 -30.66 8.94
C THR A 1132 -56.25 -30.43 8.95
N VAL A 1133 -55.63 -30.45 10.13
CA VAL A 1133 -54.20 -30.23 10.32
C VAL A 1133 -53.57 -31.53 10.80
N ALA A 1134 -52.63 -32.06 10.03
CA ALA A 1134 -51.81 -33.18 10.46
C ALA A 1134 -50.58 -32.66 11.19
N LEU A 1135 -50.42 -32.99 12.47
CA LEU A 1135 -49.26 -32.60 13.26
C LEU A 1135 -48.28 -33.78 13.38
N PRO A 1136 -46.99 -33.57 13.09
CA PRO A 1136 -45.97 -34.56 13.40
C PRO A 1136 -46.01 -34.95 14.89
N PRO A 1137 -45.83 -36.24 15.26
CA PRO A 1137 -45.85 -36.69 16.65
C PRO A 1137 -44.89 -35.90 17.57
N ALA A 1138 -43.71 -35.55 17.04
CA ALA A 1138 -42.73 -34.73 17.76
C ALA A 1138 -43.23 -33.32 18.13
N LEU A 1139 -44.15 -32.73 17.34
CA LEU A 1139 -44.77 -31.44 17.65
C LEU A 1139 -46.01 -31.60 18.54
N ALA A 1140 -46.75 -32.71 18.40
CA ALA A 1140 -47.93 -33.00 19.20
C ALA A 1140 -47.60 -33.18 20.70
N GLU A 1141 -46.43 -33.75 21.03
CA GLU A 1141 -45.97 -33.93 22.41
C GLU A 1141 -45.54 -32.62 23.10
N HIS A 1142 -45.22 -31.58 22.31
CA HIS A 1142 -44.66 -30.32 22.82
C HIS A 1142 -45.56 -29.10 22.59
N CYS A 1143 -46.64 -29.20 21.81
CA CYS A 1143 -47.56 -28.10 21.53
C CYS A 1143 -49.00 -28.46 21.91
N ALA A 1144 -49.41 -28.14 23.15
CA ALA A 1144 -50.81 -28.22 23.55
C ALA A 1144 -51.54 -26.91 23.20
N PHE A 1145 -52.52 -26.97 22.29
CA PHE A 1145 -53.36 -25.83 21.94
C PHE A 1145 -54.54 -25.72 22.90
N SER A 1146 -54.72 -24.54 23.50
CA SER A 1146 -55.93 -24.22 24.26
C SER A 1146 -57.12 -24.03 23.32
N LYS A 1147 -58.33 -23.99 23.88
CA LYS A 1147 -59.54 -23.70 23.10
C LYS A 1147 -59.43 -22.36 22.36
N ASP A 1148 -58.88 -21.34 23.01
CA ASP A 1148 -58.71 -20.00 22.45
C ASP A 1148 -57.69 -20.00 21.30
N ASP A 1149 -56.63 -20.83 21.40
CA ASP A 1149 -55.65 -20.99 20.32
C ASP A 1149 -56.31 -21.61 19.06
N ILE A 1150 -57.16 -22.62 19.25
CA ILE A 1150 -57.91 -23.28 18.16
C ILE A 1150 -58.92 -22.30 17.54
N ASP A 1151 -59.63 -21.53 18.37
CA ASP A 1151 -60.57 -20.53 17.90
C ASP A 1151 -59.88 -19.41 17.10
N LEU A 1152 -58.69 -18.96 17.53
CA LEU A 1152 -57.89 -18.01 16.77
C LEU A 1152 -57.49 -18.57 15.41
N MET A 1153 -56.91 -19.78 15.35
CA MET A 1153 -56.53 -20.40 14.07
C MET A 1153 -57.74 -20.60 13.15
N ARG A 1154 -58.89 -20.97 13.70
CA ARG A 1154 -60.15 -21.12 12.97
C ARG A 1154 -60.61 -19.80 12.34
N MET A 1155 -60.53 -18.71 13.10
CA MET A 1155 -60.85 -17.36 12.61
C MET A 1155 -59.89 -16.91 11.52
N GLU A 1156 -58.59 -17.11 11.73
CA GLU A 1156 -57.54 -16.73 10.79
C GLU A 1156 -57.62 -17.49 9.46
N LEU A 1157 -57.92 -18.78 9.50
CA LEU A 1157 -58.15 -19.61 8.31
C LEU A 1157 -59.53 -19.39 7.67
N ASN A 1158 -60.43 -18.67 8.36
CA ASN A 1158 -61.85 -18.53 8.07
C ASN A 1158 -62.51 -19.88 7.74
N VAL A 1159 -62.49 -20.79 8.71
CA VAL A 1159 -63.15 -22.11 8.64
C VAL A 1159 -64.19 -22.26 9.76
N LYS A 1160 -65.20 -23.11 9.57
CA LYS A 1160 -66.22 -23.36 10.60
C LYS A 1160 -65.72 -24.35 11.67
N GLU A 1161 -64.90 -25.31 11.26
CA GLU A 1161 -64.30 -26.36 12.10
C GLU A 1161 -62.80 -26.50 11.79
N LEU A 1162 -61.98 -26.63 12.84
CA LEU A 1162 -60.56 -26.97 12.74
C LEU A 1162 -60.34 -28.29 13.49
N ALA A 1163 -59.87 -29.31 12.78
CA ALA A 1163 -59.61 -30.64 13.34
C ALA A 1163 -58.12 -30.99 13.25
N PHE A 1164 -57.62 -31.74 14.23
CA PHE A 1164 -56.27 -32.28 14.24
C PHE A 1164 -56.33 -33.79 13.99
N THR A 1165 -55.36 -34.30 13.24
CA THR A 1165 -55.23 -35.74 12.91
C THR A 1165 -53.76 -36.16 12.99
N ASP A 1166 -53.53 -37.43 13.33
CA ASP A 1166 -52.18 -38.02 13.34
C ASP A 1166 -51.76 -38.53 11.94
N HIS A 1167 -52.70 -38.57 10.99
CA HIS A 1167 -52.48 -39.05 9.62
C HIS A 1167 -53.02 -38.05 8.58
N PRO A 1168 -52.23 -37.71 7.54
CA PRO A 1168 -52.61 -36.70 6.54
C PRO A 1168 -53.64 -37.16 5.49
N GLU A 1169 -54.22 -38.36 5.63
CA GLU A 1169 -55.26 -38.89 4.72
C GLU A 1169 -56.67 -38.39 5.05
#